data_AF-A0A7C1U2S4-F1
#
_entry.id   AF-A0A7C1U2S4-F1
#
_cell.length_a   1.000
_cell.length_b   1.000
_cell.length_c   1.000
_cell.angle_alpha   90.00
_cell.angle_beta   90.00
_cell.angle_gamma   90.00
#
_symmetry.space_group_name_H-M   'P 1'
#
loop_
_entity.id
_entity.type
_entity.pdbx_description
1 polymer ?
#
loop_
_entity_poly.entity_id
_entity_poly.type
_entity_poly.pdbx_seq_one_letter_code
_entity_poly.pdbx_strand_id
1 'polypeptide(L)'
;MKLVSRLKAIPAGQKYRYALIIVSCALFFAPFAFLPGLVGNSDFCGEVCMRRFFLYFPGMSLADLRNQISVAWIGVIALALILLTTFFWGRLWCAYLCPVGGFPELVSRTLDDRWKIEYRALPQVPIRYGYFAVYLLLMPAAGVSACMLCNFITVPRLFEAFSGEVLGLTFIFSSIGLVNLALLFLLGFFASKGRAYCQFLCPIGAIDGLVNRLGATFKFTRRIRVERSRCTGCNICARNCMTGAIKMVDRIAVVDQFSCMSCHECVDVCDWGAIDWLAVPPKNDDPKRKKKGIEFHPQPVWEAIHPVKPKGRGLKAIKWGRVMLTVVLLFGLLFVGVTQVYAGKRQSDPDGCLSCHGLAGLDYIDGAGVRRSASIDVGHYYGSLHGSVPCTDCHRKIRDYPHDPKNGEVDCSASCHVEEPSEGQPYTHEAVAKEFAGSVHGDGRSKGFTGANRLAESEQDQAPSCRLCHSNTPYIDEARLPAFKEAFAHTETECGTCHQGDVWLNQFGGHILRRFIGGRWDKRGMNAVCERCHADRERMAEVRRKDRETGKETLPGARFILASASYAMTLHGKLLARGSEKGAACLDCHASKTASHAILPADDPDSTLHERHLAETCGQPACHGFSEHPLNATFLSTDMHDLDLLPVDEVLAGAGNAPLDSPWAKALALLAPLVIVPAIGMLYQAIFGEKAKGVVFSRFGGGLFQEKMIGRKPKNKVNKKRRTRTQGKPS
;
A
#
# COMPACT_ATOMS: atom_id res chain seq x y z
N MET A 1 -9.26 -41.78 7.98
CA MET A 1 -9.82 -41.99 9.35
C MET A 1 -9.29 -41.02 10.43
N LYS A 2 -7.99 -40.65 10.49
CA LYS A 2 -7.44 -39.74 11.53
C LYS A 2 -7.95 -38.29 11.49
N LEU A 3 -8.24 -37.73 10.30
CA LEU A 3 -8.71 -36.34 10.18
C LEU A 3 -10.17 -36.18 10.65
N VAL A 4 -11.05 -37.10 10.24
CA VAL A 4 -12.46 -37.10 10.64
C VAL A 4 -12.63 -37.28 12.16
N SER A 5 -11.83 -38.13 12.80
CA SER A 5 -11.85 -38.28 14.26
C SER A 5 -11.30 -37.04 14.98
N ARG A 6 -10.27 -36.39 14.44
CA ARG A 6 -9.75 -35.09 14.95
C ARG A 6 -10.80 -33.97 14.83
N LEU A 7 -11.54 -33.91 13.72
CA LEU A 7 -12.62 -32.93 13.51
C LEU A 7 -13.81 -33.17 14.45
N LYS A 8 -14.17 -34.43 14.71
CA LYS A 8 -15.22 -34.78 15.67
C LYS A 8 -14.86 -34.43 17.13
N ALA A 9 -13.56 -34.42 17.47
CA ALA A 9 -13.07 -34.09 18.80
C ALA A 9 -13.04 -32.59 19.14
N ILE A 10 -13.28 -31.70 18.16
CA ILE A 10 -13.32 -30.26 18.38
C ILE A 10 -14.59 -29.87 19.16
N PRO A 11 -14.51 -29.09 20.26
CA PRO A 11 -15.68 -28.59 20.97
C PRO A 11 -16.63 -27.80 20.06
N ALA A 12 -17.94 -27.88 20.28
CA ALA A 12 -18.93 -27.24 19.42
C ALA A 12 -18.73 -25.71 19.28
N GLY A 13 -18.40 -25.02 20.38
CA GLY A 13 -18.09 -23.58 20.35
C GLY A 13 -16.88 -23.23 19.48
N GLN A 14 -15.89 -24.12 19.41
CA GLN A 14 -14.72 -23.94 18.55
C GLN A 14 -15.02 -24.24 17.07
N LYS A 15 -15.96 -25.15 16.77
CA LYS A 15 -16.41 -25.38 15.38
C LYS A 15 -17.03 -24.12 14.79
N TYR A 16 -17.85 -23.41 15.56
CA TYR A 16 -18.42 -22.12 15.16
C TYR A 16 -17.33 -21.07 14.87
N ARG A 17 -16.32 -20.97 15.75
CA ARG A 17 -15.17 -20.08 15.54
C ARG A 17 -14.43 -20.38 14.24
N TYR A 18 -14.13 -21.64 13.95
CA TYR A 18 -13.43 -22.00 12.71
C TYR A 18 -14.29 -21.77 11.47
N ALA A 19 -15.60 -22.01 11.54
CA ALA A 19 -16.51 -21.70 10.45
C ALA A 19 -16.50 -20.20 10.11
N LEU A 20 -16.55 -19.32 11.12
CA LEU A 20 -16.44 -17.89 10.92
C LEU A 20 -15.10 -17.48 10.29
N ILE A 21 -13.99 -18.09 10.71
CA ILE A 21 -12.69 -17.81 10.09
C ILE A 21 -12.68 -18.22 8.61
N ILE A 22 -13.24 -19.38 8.26
CA ILE A 22 -13.31 -19.85 6.87
C ILE A 22 -14.16 -18.91 6.02
N VAL A 23 -15.33 -18.51 6.54
CA VAL A 23 -16.20 -17.52 5.88
C VAL A 23 -15.48 -16.19 5.72
N SER A 24 -14.78 -15.70 6.74
CA SER A 24 -13.96 -14.49 6.62
C SER A 24 -12.88 -14.62 5.55
N CYS A 25 -12.16 -15.74 5.47
CA CYS A 25 -11.17 -15.94 4.41
C CYS A 25 -11.82 -15.87 3.02
N ALA A 26 -13.00 -16.46 2.84
CA ALA A 26 -13.75 -16.37 1.59
C ALA A 26 -14.23 -14.94 1.30
N LEU A 27 -14.73 -14.20 2.28
CA LEU A 27 -15.23 -12.83 2.08
C LEU A 27 -14.12 -11.81 1.75
N PHE A 28 -12.90 -12.07 2.19
CA PHE A 28 -11.84 -11.07 2.20
C PHE A 28 -10.63 -11.39 1.32
N PHE A 29 -10.44 -12.64 0.88
CA PHE A 29 -9.32 -13.03 0.01
C PHE A 29 -9.81 -13.45 -1.39
N ALA A 30 -8.93 -13.34 -2.37
CA ALA A 30 -9.12 -13.90 -3.70
C ALA A 30 -9.43 -15.41 -3.62
N PRO A 31 -10.28 -15.97 -4.50
CA PRO A 31 -10.84 -15.34 -5.70
C PRO A 31 -12.13 -14.56 -5.48
N PHE A 32 -12.74 -14.63 -4.29
CA PHE A 32 -14.05 -14.02 -4.06
C PHE A 32 -13.94 -12.55 -3.70
N ALA A 33 -12.96 -12.18 -2.85
CA ALA A 33 -12.61 -10.81 -2.43
C ALA A 33 -13.81 -9.86 -2.30
N PHE A 34 -14.95 -10.36 -1.81
CA PHE A 34 -16.25 -9.72 -1.95
C PHE A 34 -16.28 -8.36 -1.25
N LEU A 35 -15.78 -8.30 -0.01
CA LEU A 35 -15.77 -7.06 0.76
C LEU A 35 -14.81 -5.99 0.20
N PRO A 36 -13.55 -6.31 -0.16
CA PRO A 36 -12.70 -5.39 -0.91
C PRO A 36 -13.31 -4.93 -2.25
N GLY A 37 -13.90 -5.86 -3.01
CA GLY A 37 -14.48 -5.58 -4.33
C GLY A 37 -15.66 -4.61 -4.29
N LEU A 38 -16.46 -4.62 -3.23
CA LEU A 38 -17.58 -3.68 -3.04
C LEU A 38 -17.16 -2.21 -2.97
N VAL A 39 -15.89 -1.93 -2.69
CA VAL A 39 -15.33 -0.58 -2.56
C VAL A 39 -14.25 -0.31 -3.61
N GLY A 40 -14.26 -1.07 -4.72
CA GLY A 40 -13.34 -0.87 -5.85
C GLY A 40 -11.89 -1.28 -5.57
N ASN A 41 -11.64 -2.08 -4.52
CA ASN A 41 -10.32 -2.54 -4.13
C ASN A 41 -10.14 -4.02 -4.48
N SER A 42 -9.01 -4.38 -5.10
CA SER A 42 -8.68 -5.78 -5.39
C SER A 42 -8.19 -6.56 -4.15
N ASP A 43 -7.75 -5.85 -3.10
CA ASP A 43 -7.17 -6.44 -1.89
C ASP A 43 -7.41 -5.60 -0.62
N PHE A 44 -6.75 -5.98 0.48
CA PHE A 44 -6.77 -5.24 1.76
C PHE A 44 -5.85 -4.00 1.80
N CYS A 45 -5.13 -3.72 0.73
CA CYS A 45 -4.33 -2.51 0.56
C CYS A 45 -5.20 -1.40 -0.06
N GLY A 46 -4.72 -0.15 -0.12
CA GLY A 46 -5.56 0.97 -0.59
C GLY A 46 -6.53 1.51 0.46
N GLU A 47 -7.77 1.81 0.08
CA GLU A 47 -8.76 2.51 0.92
C GLU A 47 -9.21 1.69 2.15
N VAL A 48 -9.21 0.36 2.03
CA VAL A 48 -9.61 -0.59 3.08
C VAL A 48 -8.47 -0.85 4.09
N CYS A 49 -7.28 -0.30 3.86
CA CYS A 49 -6.11 -0.60 4.68
C CYS A 49 -6.23 -0.02 6.10
N MET A 50 -6.48 -0.89 7.08
CA MET A 50 -6.58 -0.57 8.53
C MET A 50 -5.29 -0.05 9.19
N ARG A 51 -4.22 0.21 8.43
CA ARG A 51 -2.92 0.64 8.96
C ARG A 51 -2.32 1.87 8.29
N ARG A 52 -2.85 2.30 7.15
CA ARG A 52 -2.21 3.34 6.33
C ARG A 52 -2.13 4.69 7.05
N PHE A 53 -3.02 4.97 7.99
CA PHE A 53 -3.05 6.22 8.76
C PHE A 53 -2.03 6.29 9.91
N PHE A 54 -1.21 5.25 10.15
CA PHE A 54 -0.16 5.28 11.19
C PHE A 54 1.17 5.89 10.71
N LEU A 55 1.25 6.39 9.47
CA LEU A 55 2.49 6.78 8.83
C LEU A 55 2.74 8.28 8.97
N TYR A 56 3.32 8.69 10.10
CA TYR A 56 3.84 10.06 10.25
C TYR A 56 5.32 10.09 9.88
N PHE A 57 5.65 10.75 8.77
CA PHE A 57 7.03 11.00 8.37
C PHE A 57 7.51 12.36 8.93
N PRO A 58 8.79 12.48 9.33
CA PRO A 58 9.34 13.77 9.75
C PRO A 58 9.12 14.87 8.69
N GLY A 59 8.54 16.00 9.09
CA GLY A 59 8.25 17.13 8.19
C GLY A 59 6.81 17.17 7.63
N MET A 60 5.97 16.17 7.92
CA MET A 60 4.55 16.22 7.54
C MET A 60 3.77 17.27 8.33
N SER A 61 2.95 18.05 7.62
CA SER A 61 1.98 18.96 8.24
C SER A 61 0.74 18.19 8.75
N LEU A 62 -0.07 18.85 9.59
CA LEU A 62 -1.39 18.31 9.99
C LEU A 62 -2.33 18.12 8.80
N ALA A 63 -2.17 18.89 7.72
CA ALA A 63 -2.94 18.72 6.50
C ALA A 63 -2.52 17.43 5.75
N ASP A 64 -1.24 17.10 5.74
CA ASP A 64 -0.73 15.86 5.12
C ASP A 64 -1.21 14.63 5.87
N LEU A 65 -1.23 14.70 7.21
CA LEU A 65 -1.79 13.64 8.05
C LEU A 65 -3.30 13.46 7.79
N ARG A 66 -4.05 14.57 7.66
CA ARG A 66 -5.47 14.54 7.30
C ARG A 66 -5.70 13.90 5.93
N ASN A 67 -4.86 14.23 4.94
CA ASN A 67 -4.95 13.65 3.59
C ASN A 67 -4.65 12.15 3.59
N GLN A 68 -3.70 11.67 4.41
CA GLN A 68 -3.47 10.24 4.56
C GLN A 68 -4.65 9.52 5.22
N ILE A 69 -5.30 10.16 6.20
CA ILE A 69 -6.51 9.64 6.84
C ILE A 69 -7.67 9.59 5.84
N SER A 70 -7.84 10.62 4.99
CA SER A 70 -8.92 10.66 3.99
C SER A 70 -8.76 9.62 2.89
N VAL A 71 -7.53 9.28 2.50
CA VAL A 71 -7.26 8.21 1.50
C VAL A 71 -7.53 6.80 2.04
N ALA A 72 -7.51 6.58 3.35
CA ALA A 72 -7.73 5.28 3.99
C ALA A 72 -8.95 5.26 4.93
N TRP A 73 -9.94 6.10 4.65
CA TRP A 73 -11.06 6.38 5.55
C TRP A 73 -11.85 5.10 5.92
N ILE A 74 -12.04 4.17 4.98
CA ILE A 74 -12.72 2.88 5.22
C ILE A 74 -11.90 2.03 6.20
N GLY A 75 -10.58 1.93 5.99
CA GLY A 75 -9.67 1.25 6.91
C GLY A 75 -9.67 1.85 8.31
N VAL A 76 -9.78 3.17 8.44
CA VAL A 76 -9.87 3.89 9.72
C VAL A 76 -11.17 3.53 10.45
N ILE A 77 -12.30 3.55 9.74
CA ILE A 77 -13.60 3.15 10.30
C ILE A 77 -13.56 1.68 10.75
N ALA A 78 -13.05 0.79 9.90
CA ALA A 78 -12.92 -0.62 10.22
C ALA A 78 -12.07 -0.84 11.49
N LEU A 79 -10.93 -0.15 11.62
CA LEU A 79 -10.14 -0.25 12.85
C LEU A 79 -10.89 0.35 14.05
N ALA A 80 -11.53 1.51 13.91
CA ALA A 80 -12.28 2.12 15.00
C ALA A 80 -13.36 1.17 15.54
N LEU A 81 -14.08 0.45 14.66
CA LEU A 81 -15.04 -0.58 15.02
C LEU A 81 -14.37 -1.77 15.71
N ILE A 82 -13.20 -2.22 15.25
CA ILE A 82 -12.42 -3.28 15.91
C ILE A 82 -12.01 -2.86 17.33
N LEU A 83 -11.56 -1.61 17.52
CA LEU A 83 -11.16 -1.10 18.83
C LEU A 83 -12.38 -0.93 19.75
N LEU A 84 -13.50 -0.43 19.21
CA LEU A 84 -14.75 -0.28 19.95
C LEU A 84 -15.26 -1.63 20.43
N THR A 85 -15.34 -2.63 19.54
CA THR A 85 -15.74 -3.98 19.91
C THR A 85 -14.77 -4.61 20.91
N THR A 86 -13.46 -4.37 20.74
CA THR A 86 -12.42 -4.83 21.66
C THR A 86 -12.56 -4.24 23.06
N PHE A 87 -12.97 -2.98 23.16
CA PHE A 87 -13.19 -2.32 24.44
C PHE A 87 -14.29 -3.01 25.26
N PHE A 88 -15.44 -3.30 24.63
CA PHE A 88 -16.62 -3.86 25.30
C PHE A 88 -16.56 -5.38 25.51
N TRP A 89 -16.03 -6.13 24.55
CA TRP A 89 -16.15 -7.60 24.50
C TRP A 89 -14.80 -8.34 24.48
N GLY A 90 -13.69 -7.60 24.48
CA GLY A 90 -12.35 -8.13 24.26
C GLY A 90 -12.08 -8.43 22.78
N ARG A 91 -10.94 -9.03 22.48
CA ARG A 91 -10.37 -9.11 21.12
C ARG A 91 -11.06 -10.14 20.18
N LEU A 92 -12.38 -10.09 20.08
CA LEU A 92 -13.20 -11.01 19.29
C LEU A 92 -12.85 -10.97 17.80
N TRP A 93 -12.60 -9.78 17.23
CA TRP A 93 -12.17 -9.65 15.83
C TRP A 93 -10.93 -10.49 15.54
N CYS A 94 -9.88 -10.32 16.36
CA CYS A 94 -8.64 -11.08 16.24
C CYS A 94 -8.85 -12.61 16.35
N ALA A 95 -9.77 -13.07 17.21
CA ALA A 95 -10.00 -14.49 17.48
C ALA A 95 -10.97 -15.19 16.50
N TYR A 96 -11.97 -14.49 15.99
CA TYR A 96 -13.09 -15.06 15.21
C TYR A 96 -13.14 -14.60 13.75
N LEU A 97 -12.77 -13.35 13.46
CA LEU A 97 -13.05 -12.73 12.16
C LEU A 97 -11.80 -12.42 11.33
N CYS A 98 -10.65 -12.12 11.95
CA CYS A 98 -9.43 -11.75 11.24
C CYS A 98 -8.89 -12.90 10.38
N PRO A 99 -8.95 -12.82 9.04
CA PRO A 99 -8.58 -13.94 8.17
C PRO A 99 -7.06 -14.12 8.10
N VAL A 100 -6.28 -13.04 8.24
CA VAL A 100 -4.81 -13.07 8.23
C VAL A 100 -4.22 -13.87 9.38
N GLY A 101 -4.79 -13.75 10.58
CA GLY A 101 -4.38 -14.58 11.72
C GLY A 101 -5.10 -15.94 11.76
N GLY A 102 -6.34 -16.00 11.26
CA GLY A 102 -7.17 -17.20 11.31
C GLY A 102 -6.70 -18.28 10.35
N PHE A 103 -6.28 -17.91 9.15
CA PHE A 103 -5.79 -18.86 8.15
C PHE A 103 -4.57 -19.67 8.64
N PRO A 104 -3.49 -19.05 9.17
CA PRO A 104 -2.37 -19.81 9.72
C PRO A 104 -2.74 -20.66 10.93
N GLU A 105 -3.71 -20.24 11.75
CA GLU A 105 -4.24 -21.08 12.84
C GLU A 105 -4.91 -22.35 12.30
N LEU A 106 -5.74 -22.24 11.25
CA LEU A 106 -6.39 -23.38 10.63
C LEU A 106 -5.35 -24.37 10.08
N VAL A 107 -4.35 -23.86 9.35
CA VAL A 107 -3.26 -24.68 8.78
C VAL A 107 -2.42 -25.33 9.89
N SER A 108 -1.99 -24.57 10.90
CA SER A 108 -1.21 -25.11 12.02
C SER A 108 -1.95 -26.25 12.74
N ARG A 109 -3.28 -26.19 12.85
CA ARG A 109 -4.07 -27.26 13.49
C ARG A 109 -4.20 -28.53 12.65
N THR A 110 -4.07 -28.46 11.33
CA THR A 110 -4.06 -29.65 10.47
C THR A 110 -2.67 -30.31 10.44
N LEU A 111 -1.60 -29.54 10.67
CA LEU A 111 -0.24 -30.04 10.77
C LEU A 111 -0.01 -30.92 12.01
N ASP A 112 0.88 -31.90 11.86
CA ASP A 112 1.29 -32.80 12.93
C ASP A 112 2.19 -32.07 13.95
N ASP A 113 2.13 -32.48 15.22
CA ASP A 113 2.82 -31.78 16.32
C ASP A 113 4.34 -31.81 16.18
N ARG A 114 4.92 -32.75 15.42
CA ARG A 114 6.37 -32.81 15.14
C ARG A 114 6.92 -31.60 14.37
N TRP A 115 6.06 -30.91 13.62
CA TRP A 115 6.43 -29.74 12.81
C TRP A 115 6.19 -28.42 13.56
N LYS A 116 5.70 -28.49 14.80
CA LYS A 116 5.29 -27.30 15.55
C LYS A 116 6.40 -26.80 16.46
N ILE A 117 6.60 -25.49 16.44
CA ILE A 117 7.55 -24.74 17.26
C ILE A 117 6.77 -24.07 18.39
N GLU A 118 7.22 -24.25 19.64
CA GLU A 118 6.60 -23.64 20.82
C GLU A 118 7.32 -22.36 21.24
N TYR A 119 6.63 -21.22 21.11
CA TYR A 119 7.17 -19.88 21.42
C TYR A 119 6.83 -19.37 22.83
N ARG A 120 6.27 -20.22 23.70
CA ARG A 120 5.73 -19.81 25.00
C ARG A 120 6.78 -19.30 25.99
N ALA A 121 8.05 -19.69 25.79
CA ALA A 121 9.17 -19.22 26.60
C ALA A 121 9.58 -17.76 26.32
N LEU A 122 9.19 -17.20 25.16
CA LEU A 122 9.61 -15.86 24.76
C LEU A 122 8.77 -14.74 25.42
N PRO A 123 9.37 -13.59 25.75
CA PRO A 123 8.67 -12.45 26.36
C PRO A 123 7.77 -11.74 25.34
N GLN A 124 6.52 -12.20 25.21
CA GLN A 124 5.58 -11.72 24.21
C GLN A 124 5.25 -10.22 24.25
N VAL A 125 5.05 -9.65 25.45
CA VAL A 125 4.64 -8.25 25.60
C VAL A 125 5.78 -7.30 25.21
N PRO A 126 7.02 -7.45 25.75
CA PRO A 126 8.15 -6.61 25.33
C PRO A 126 8.44 -6.69 23.83
N ILE A 127 8.46 -7.90 23.24
CA ILE A 127 8.72 -8.06 21.80
C ILE A 127 7.63 -7.35 20.98
N ARG A 128 6.35 -7.50 21.35
CA ARG A 128 5.24 -6.87 20.63
C ARG A 128 5.33 -5.35 20.64
N TYR A 129 5.55 -4.75 21.81
CA TYR A 129 5.59 -3.29 21.90
C TYR A 129 6.92 -2.70 21.42
N GLY A 130 8.02 -3.45 21.51
CA GLY A 130 9.29 -3.08 20.88
C GLY A 130 9.17 -3.04 19.36
N TYR A 131 8.63 -4.11 18.75
CA TYR A 131 8.34 -4.12 17.32
C TYR A 131 7.34 -3.02 16.93
N PHE A 132 6.29 -2.80 17.72
CA PHE A 132 5.31 -1.74 17.46
C PHE A 132 5.92 -0.33 17.53
N ALA A 133 6.85 -0.08 18.46
CA ALA A 133 7.58 1.19 18.53
C ALA A 133 8.50 1.38 17.32
N VAL A 134 9.22 0.34 16.89
CA VAL A 134 10.01 0.36 15.64
C VAL A 134 9.11 0.62 14.44
N TYR A 135 7.95 -0.02 14.40
CA TYR A 135 6.95 0.12 13.35
C TYR A 135 6.38 1.55 13.25
N LEU A 136 6.11 2.20 14.39
CA LEU A 136 5.54 3.56 14.43
C LEU A 136 6.56 4.69 14.33
N LEU A 137 7.78 4.49 14.87
CA LEU A 137 8.75 5.57 15.06
C LEU A 137 9.95 5.41 14.14
N LEU A 138 10.65 4.27 14.23
CA LEU A 138 11.92 4.09 13.53
C LEU A 138 11.74 3.94 12.02
N MET A 139 10.72 3.19 11.58
CA MET A 139 10.46 2.97 10.15
C MET A 139 10.08 4.27 9.42
N PRO A 140 9.10 5.07 9.90
CA PRO A 140 8.83 6.37 9.29
C PRO A 140 9.99 7.37 9.43
N ALA A 141 10.72 7.36 10.56
CA ALA A 141 11.91 8.20 10.72
C ALA A 141 13.03 7.85 9.73
N ALA A 142 13.13 6.58 9.32
CA ALA A 142 14.06 6.11 8.30
C ALA A 142 13.52 6.26 6.86
N GLY A 143 12.34 6.88 6.67
CA GLY A 143 11.68 6.99 5.36
C GLY A 143 11.20 5.65 4.80
N VAL A 144 11.20 4.58 5.59
CA VAL A 144 10.79 3.24 5.17
C VAL A 144 9.31 3.07 5.48
N SER A 145 8.53 2.73 4.45
CA SER A 145 7.11 2.44 4.62
C SER A 145 6.94 1.23 5.56
N ALA A 146 6.13 1.42 6.61
CA ALA A 146 5.79 0.35 7.55
C ALA A 146 5.05 -0.83 6.88
N CYS A 147 4.65 -0.70 5.61
CA CYS A 147 4.12 -1.78 4.79
C CYS A 147 5.14 -2.89 4.49
N MET A 148 6.45 -2.61 4.46
CA MET A 148 7.47 -3.61 4.07
C MET A 148 7.53 -4.83 5.01
N LEU A 149 7.26 -4.63 6.30
CA LEU A 149 7.30 -5.69 7.32
C LEU A 149 5.90 -6.23 7.67
N CYS A 150 4.91 -5.89 6.86
CA CYS A 150 3.53 -6.18 7.16
C CYS A 150 3.12 -7.56 6.65
N ASN A 151 3.03 -8.56 7.55
CA ASN A 151 2.60 -9.92 7.17
C ASN A 151 1.12 -10.03 6.74
N PHE A 152 0.41 -8.91 6.73
CA PHE A 152 -0.99 -8.82 6.32
C PHE A 152 -1.14 -8.61 4.82
N ILE A 153 -0.07 -8.23 4.12
CA ILE A 153 -0.04 -8.27 2.65
C ILE A 153 0.26 -9.70 2.16
N THR A 154 1.06 -10.47 2.92
CA THR A 154 1.50 -11.81 2.52
C THR A 154 0.36 -12.79 2.31
N VAL A 155 -0.63 -12.81 3.21
CA VAL A 155 -1.72 -13.78 3.12
C VAL A 155 -2.63 -13.48 1.92
N PRO A 156 -3.12 -12.24 1.69
CA PRO A 156 -3.81 -11.88 0.45
C PRO A 156 -3.01 -12.20 -0.81
N ARG A 157 -1.74 -11.78 -0.88
CA ARG A 157 -0.87 -12.04 -2.04
C ARG A 157 -0.61 -13.52 -2.29
N LEU A 158 -0.61 -14.34 -1.25
CA LEU A 158 -0.56 -15.80 -1.35
C LEU A 158 -1.81 -16.37 -2.02
N PHE A 159 -2.99 -15.87 -1.68
CA PHE A 159 -4.24 -16.29 -2.30
C PHE A 159 -4.34 -15.82 -3.76
N GLU A 160 -3.94 -14.58 -4.06
CA GLU A 160 -3.85 -14.04 -5.43
C GLU A 160 -2.89 -14.86 -6.31
N ALA A 161 -1.73 -15.23 -5.77
CA ALA A 161 -0.79 -16.08 -6.50
C ALA A 161 -1.37 -17.47 -6.78
N PHE A 162 -2.12 -18.04 -5.84
CA PHE A 162 -2.83 -19.31 -6.05
C PHE A 162 -3.99 -19.21 -7.04
N SER A 163 -4.61 -18.03 -7.20
CA SER A 163 -5.60 -17.79 -8.25
C SER A 163 -4.98 -17.44 -9.61
N GLY A 164 -3.66 -17.44 -9.73
CA GLY A 164 -2.95 -17.20 -10.99
C GLY A 164 -2.70 -15.72 -11.31
N GLU A 165 -2.90 -14.81 -10.36
CA GLU A 165 -2.65 -13.39 -10.57
C GLU A 165 -1.15 -13.07 -10.54
N VAL A 166 -0.68 -12.34 -11.55
CA VAL A 166 0.72 -11.96 -11.74
C VAL A 166 1.24 -11.11 -10.58
N LEU A 167 0.41 -10.25 -10.00
CA LEU A 167 0.80 -9.38 -8.89
C LEU A 167 1.07 -10.17 -7.59
N GLY A 168 0.28 -11.22 -7.32
CA GLY A 168 0.53 -12.13 -6.21
C GLY A 168 1.83 -12.92 -6.39
N LEU A 169 2.06 -13.45 -7.59
CA LEU A 169 3.27 -14.21 -7.93
C LEU A 169 4.54 -13.36 -7.80
N THR A 170 4.53 -12.15 -8.39
CA THR A 170 5.67 -11.23 -8.32
C THR A 170 5.99 -10.82 -6.88
N PHE A 171 4.97 -10.61 -6.04
CA PHE A 171 5.20 -10.34 -4.61
C PHE A 171 5.89 -11.51 -3.91
N ILE A 172 5.40 -12.75 -4.06
CA ILE A 172 5.94 -13.93 -3.36
C ILE A 172 7.41 -14.18 -3.67
N PHE A 173 7.83 -13.99 -4.93
CA PHE A 173 9.20 -14.20 -5.36
C PHE A 173 10.12 -12.99 -5.11
N SER A 174 9.60 -11.86 -4.66
CA SER A 174 10.41 -10.73 -4.23
C SER A 174 11.15 -11.02 -2.91
N SER A 175 12.27 -10.34 -2.66
CA SER A 175 13.01 -10.48 -1.39
C SER A 175 12.14 -10.18 -0.17
N ILE A 176 11.25 -9.18 -0.29
CA ILE A 176 10.29 -8.80 0.76
C ILE A 176 9.22 -9.89 0.95
N GLY A 177 8.72 -10.45 -0.15
CA GLY A 177 7.78 -11.57 -0.13
C GLY A 177 8.36 -12.80 0.52
N LEU A 178 9.59 -13.17 0.20
CA LEU A 178 10.29 -14.31 0.80
C LEU A 178 10.49 -14.15 2.31
N VAL A 179 10.91 -12.98 2.78
CA VAL A 179 11.03 -12.70 4.23
C VAL A 179 9.67 -12.80 4.92
N ASN A 180 8.65 -12.18 4.36
CA ASN A 180 7.31 -12.20 4.93
C ASN A 180 6.67 -13.61 4.88
N LEU A 181 6.94 -14.38 3.83
CA LEU A 181 6.54 -15.77 3.70
C LEU A 181 7.25 -16.61 4.77
N ALA A 182 8.56 -16.43 4.97
CA ALA A 182 9.28 -17.09 6.06
C ALA A 182 8.66 -16.77 7.43
N LEU A 183 8.28 -15.51 7.69
CA LEU A 183 7.56 -15.14 8.91
C LEU A 183 6.17 -15.81 9.01
N LEU A 184 5.43 -15.93 7.91
CA LEU A 184 4.15 -16.65 7.86
C LEU A 184 4.32 -18.15 8.15
N PHE A 185 5.34 -18.80 7.60
CA PHE A 185 5.62 -20.22 7.86
C PHE A 185 6.07 -20.43 9.30
N LEU A 186 7.05 -19.66 9.79
CA LEU A 186 7.64 -19.85 11.12
C LEU A 186 6.66 -19.43 12.25
N LEU A 187 6.07 -18.23 12.14
CA LEU A 187 5.21 -17.65 13.18
C LEU A 187 3.71 -17.91 12.96
N GLY A 188 3.35 -18.54 11.84
CA GLY A 188 2.00 -18.98 11.50
C GLY A 188 1.92 -20.49 11.40
N PHE A 189 2.21 -21.10 10.24
CA PHE A 189 1.94 -22.52 10.00
C PHE A 189 2.64 -23.46 10.98
N PHE A 190 3.94 -23.26 11.21
CA PHE A 190 4.74 -24.06 12.13
C PHE A 190 4.67 -23.56 13.58
N ALA A 191 4.04 -22.42 13.86
CA ALA A 191 3.84 -22.00 15.24
C ALA A 191 2.83 -22.90 15.94
N SER A 192 3.09 -23.25 17.20
CA SER A 192 2.11 -23.94 18.05
C SER A 192 0.81 -23.11 18.10
N LYS A 193 -0.30 -23.71 17.65
CA LYS A 193 -1.64 -23.08 17.51
C LYS A 193 -1.76 -21.97 16.46
N GLY A 194 -0.69 -21.65 15.73
CA GLY A 194 -0.68 -20.80 14.55
C GLY A 194 -0.97 -19.31 14.71
N ARG A 195 -0.74 -18.76 15.91
CA ARG A 195 -1.01 -17.33 16.22
C ARG A 195 0.21 -16.56 16.73
N ALA A 196 1.43 -17.07 16.53
CA ALA A 196 2.63 -16.41 17.06
C ALA A 196 2.85 -15.02 16.42
N TYR A 197 2.58 -14.84 15.13
CA TYR A 197 2.68 -13.50 14.51
C TYR A 197 1.75 -12.48 15.19
N CYS A 198 0.49 -12.86 15.47
CA CYS A 198 -0.47 -12.02 16.19
C CYS A 198 -0.03 -11.70 17.62
N GLN A 199 0.80 -12.55 18.22
CA GLN A 199 1.32 -12.42 19.57
C GLN A 199 2.57 -11.53 19.65
N PHE A 200 3.44 -11.54 18.63
CA PHE A 200 4.73 -10.89 18.68
C PHE A 200 4.88 -9.69 17.74
N LEU A 201 4.27 -9.68 16.56
CA LEU A 201 4.63 -8.73 15.50
C LEU A 201 3.43 -8.00 14.89
N CYS A 202 2.19 -8.32 15.27
CA CYS A 202 1.02 -7.65 14.68
C CYS A 202 0.78 -6.25 15.29
N PRO A 203 0.85 -5.14 14.51
CA PRO A 203 0.62 -3.79 15.01
C PRO A 203 -0.82 -3.57 15.51
N ILE A 204 -1.81 -4.08 14.76
CA ILE A 204 -3.23 -4.05 15.19
C ILE A 204 -3.38 -4.81 16.51
N GLY A 205 -2.71 -5.95 16.65
CA GLY A 205 -2.70 -6.74 17.88
C GLY A 205 -2.04 -6.04 19.08
N ALA A 206 -1.14 -5.08 18.85
CA ALA A 206 -0.53 -4.26 19.89
C ALA A 206 -1.52 -3.23 20.45
N ILE A 207 -2.24 -2.54 19.57
CA ILE A 207 -3.27 -1.55 19.93
C ILE A 207 -4.48 -2.26 20.55
N ASP A 208 -4.99 -3.33 19.93
CA ASP A 208 -6.07 -4.15 20.49
C ASP A 208 -5.72 -4.68 21.89
N GLY A 209 -4.45 -5.05 22.13
CA GLY A 209 -3.97 -5.47 23.44
C GLY A 209 -4.07 -4.37 24.50
N LEU A 210 -3.74 -3.13 24.13
CA LEU A 210 -3.87 -1.96 25.00
C LEU A 210 -5.35 -1.67 25.30
N VAL A 211 -6.20 -1.66 24.27
CA VAL A 211 -7.64 -1.41 24.42
C VAL A 211 -8.31 -2.51 25.25
N ASN A 212 -7.95 -3.78 25.04
CA ASN A 212 -8.46 -4.88 25.86
C ASN A 212 -8.03 -4.73 27.32
N ARG A 213 -6.78 -4.34 27.59
CA ARG A 213 -6.32 -4.08 28.96
C ARG A 213 -7.06 -2.89 29.59
N LEU A 214 -7.27 -1.82 28.83
CA LEU A 214 -8.01 -0.64 29.27
C LEU A 214 -9.44 -1.01 29.61
N GLY A 215 -10.14 -1.70 28.71
CA GLY A 215 -11.49 -2.20 28.94
C GLY A 215 -11.59 -3.05 30.21
N ALA A 216 -10.53 -3.78 30.57
CA ALA A 216 -10.52 -4.68 31.73
C ALA A 216 -10.58 -3.95 33.07
N THR A 217 -10.31 -2.65 33.08
CA THR A 217 -10.48 -1.80 34.25
C THR A 217 -11.95 -1.50 34.57
N PHE A 218 -12.85 -1.66 33.58
CA PHE A 218 -14.27 -1.38 33.72
C PHE A 218 -15.07 -2.65 34.05
N LYS A 219 -16.10 -2.49 34.91
CA LYS A 219 -16.92 -3.61 35.42
C LYS A 219 -18.07 -4.02 34.50
N PHE A 220 -18.49 -3.18 33.56
CA PHE A 220 -19.58 -3.47 32.62
C PHE A 220 -19.12 -4.23 31.36
N THR A 221 -17.82 -4.28 31.11
CA THR A 221 -17.25 -4.86 29.89
C THR A 221 -16.96 -6.36 30.06
N ARG A 222 -17.30 -7.15 29.05
CA ARG A 222 -17.18 -8.61 29.05
C ARG A 222 -15.82 -9.06 28.51
N ARG A 223 -15.22 -10.03 29.18
CA ARG A 223 -13.89 -10.58 28.85
C ARG A 223 -13.67 -11.87 29.61
N ILE A 224 -12.59 -12.58 29.27
CA ILE A 224 -12.20 -13.79 30.01
C ILE A 224 -11.71 -13.40 31.41
N ARG A 225 -12.46 -13.82 32.43
CA ARG A 225 -12.18 -13.60 33.84
C ARG A 225 -12.17 -14.94 34.59
N VAL A 226 -11.40 -14.99 35.67
CA VAL A 226 -11.32 -16.17 36.55
C VAL A 226 -12.01 -15.85 37.87
N GLU A 227 -12.95 -16.69 38.26
CA GLU A 227 -13.48 -16.77 39.60
C GLU A 227 -12.50 -17.53 40.49
N ARG A 228 -11.95 -16.85 41.48
CA ARG A 228 -10.88 -17.40 42.33
C ARG A 228 -11.40 -18.50 43.24
N SER A 229 -12.61 -18.36 43.76
CA SER A 229 -13.23 -19.33 44.67
C SER A 229 -13.45 -20.71 44.03
N ARG A 230 -13.61 -20.76 42.71
CA ARG A 230 -13.84 -21.99 41.94
C ARG A 230 -12.58 -22.58 41.31
N CYS A 231 -11.47 -21.85 41.35
CA CYS A 231 -10.25 -22.28 40.69
C CYS A 231 -9.52 -23.34 41.54
N THR A 232 -9.45 -24.57 41.05
CA THR A 232 -8.77 -25.69 41.73
C THR A 232 -7.27 -25.76 41.43
N GLY A 233 -6.73 -24.84 40.64
CA GLY A 233 -5.30 -24.83 40.30
C GLY A 233 -4.82 -25.95 39.37
N CYS A 234 -5.72 -26.67 38.70
CA CYS A 234 -5.41 -27.84 37.87
C CYS A 234 -4.54 -27.58 36.62
N ASN A 235 -4.29 -26.31 36.29
CA ASN A 235 -3.41 -25.87 35.19
C ASN A 235 -3.84 -26.34 33.78
N ILE A 236 -5.08 -26.78 33.59
CA ILE A 236 -5.58 -27.21 32.26
C ILE A 236 -5.81 -25.99 31.35
N CYS A 237 -6.37 -24.91 31.90
CA CYS A 237 -6.64 -23.68 31.16
C CYS A 237 -5.36 -23.00 30.65
N ALA A 238 -4.28 -22.97 31.42
CA ALA A 238 -3.03 -22.36 30.98
C ALA A 238 -2.32 -23.18 29.89
N ARG A 239 -2.33 -24.51 29.99
CA ARG A 239 -1.80 -25.41 28.96
C ARG A 239 -2.51 -25.25 27.62
N ASN A 240 -3.82 -25.10 27.65
CA ASN A 240 -4.65 -24.94 26.46
C ASN A 240 -4.77 -23.48 25.99
N CYS A 241 -4.19 -22.51 26.70
CA CYS A 241 -4.23 -21.11 26.29
C CYS A 241 -3.40 -20.90 25.03
N MET A 242 -4.07 -20.57 23.92
CA MET A 242 -3.47 -20.36 22.61
C MET A 242 -2.34 -19.31 22.60
N THR A 243 -2.48 -18.23 23.37
CA THR A 243 -1.48 -17.16 23.43
C THR A 243 -0.59 -17.20 24.69
N GLY A 244 -0.73 -18.22 25.52
CA GLY A 244 -0.02 -18.27 26.80
C GLY A 244 -0.33 -17.08 27.73
N ALA A 245 -1.52 -16.49 27.62
CA ALA A 245 -1.96 -15.36 28.43
C ALA A 245 -2.29 -15.73 29.88
N ILE A 246 -2.41 -17.02 30.21
CA ILE A 246 -2.78 -17.47 31.56
C ILE A 246 -1.54 -17.92 32.32
N LYS A 247 -1.32 -17.36 33.50
CA LYS A 247 -0.27 -17.76 34.44
C LYS A 247 -0.89 -18.30 35.73
N MET A 248 -0.23 -19.24 36.38
CA MET A 248 -0.63 -19.72 37.70
C MET A 248 0.12 -18.90 38.76
N VAL A 249 -0.61 -18.13 39.57
CA VAL A 249 -0.07 -17.34 40.70
C VAL A 249 -0.77 -17.85 41.95
N ASP A 250 -0.02 -18.30 42.95
CA ASP A 250 -0.57 -18.89 44.19
C ASP A 250 -1.59 -20.01 43.95
N ARG A 251 -1.30 -20.87 42.96
CA ARG A 251 -2.17 -21.96 42.47
C ARG A 251 -3.51 -21.49 41.87
N ILE A 252 -3.70 -20.19 41.64
CA ILE A 252 -4.88 -19.62 40.99
C ILE A 252 -4.52 -19.17 39.57
N ALA A 253 -5.42 -19.40 38.62
CA ALA A 253 -5.23 -18.93 37.24
C ALA A 253 -5.44 -17.41 37.15
N VAL A 254 -4.47 -16.70 36.58
CA VAL A 254 -4.52 -15.25 36.33
C VAL A 254 -4.37 -15.00 34.84
N VAL A 255 -5.30 -14.22 34.26
CA VAL A 255 -5.34 -13.90 32.83
C VAL A 255 -4.66 -12.55 32.58
N ASP A 256 -3.60 -12.55 31.79
CA ASP A 256 -2.99 -11.34 31.25
C ASP A 256 -3.84 -10.79 30.09
N GLN A 257 -4.49 -9.65 30.33
CA GLN A 257 -5.39 -9.02 29.37
C GLN A 257 -4.64 -8.38 28.19
N PHE A 258 -3.34 -8.11 28.28
CA PHE A 258 -2.55 -7.67 27.12
C PHE A 258 -2.39 -8.78 26.06
N SER A 259 -2.25 -10.02 26.54
CA SER A 259 -1.95 -11.18 25.71
C SER A 259 -3.19 -12.02 25.39
N CYS A 260 -4.28 -11.88 26.14
CA CYS A 260 -5.52 -12.60 25.91
C CYS A 260 -6.17 -12.18 24.58
N MET A 261 -6.48 -13.14 23.72
CA MET A 261 -7.21 -12.91 22.46
C MET A 261 -8.71 -13.22 22.56
N SER A 262 -9.24 -13.60 23.72
CA SER A 262 -10.66 -13.98 23.88
C SER A 262 -11.13 -15.10 22.92
N CYS A 263 -10.31 -16.13 22.67
CA CYS A 263 -10.66 -17.28 21.81
C CYS A 263 -11.55 -18.36 22.48
N HIS A 264 -11.80 -18.21 23.79
CA HIS A 264 -12.64 -19.06 24.62
C HIS A 264 -12.18 -20.53 24.81
N GLU A 265 -11.03 -20.94 24.28
CA GLU A 265 -10.50 -22.31 24.50
C GLU A 265 -10.29 -22.66 25.98
N CYS A 266 -9.93 -21.68 26.80
CA CYS A 266 -9.78 -21.88 28.24
C CYS A 266 -11.11 -22.13 28.96
N VAL A 267 -12.20 -21.55 28.45
CA VAL A 267 -13.57 -21.72 28.98
C VAL A 267 -14.07 -23.12 28.65
N ASP A 268 -13.84 -23.58 27.41
CA ASP A 268 -14.28 -24.90 26.93
C ASP A 268 -13.66 -26.08 27.70
N VAL A 269 -12.46 -25.89 28.24
CA VAL A 269 -11.69 -26.96 28.91
C VAL A 269 -11.79 -26.89 30.44
N CYS A 270 -12.48 -25.88 30.98
CA CYS A 270 -12.59 -25.70 32.42
C CYS A 270 -13.79 -26.49 32.98
N ASP A 271 -13.51 -27.69 33.48
CA ASP A 271 -14.53 -28.55 34.12
C ASP A 271 -15.26 -27.85 35.28
N TRP A 272 -14.54 -26.98 36.00
CA TRP A 272 -15.05 -26.28 37.18
C TRP A 272 -15.76 -24.96 36.84
N GLY A 273 -15.81 -24.56 35.56
CA GLY A 273 -16.32 -23.26 35.09
C GLY A 273 -15.77 -22.06 35.87
N ALA A 274 -14.55 -22.18 36.39
CA ALA A 274 -13.87 -21.12 37.13
C ALA A 274 -13.38 -19.99 36.20
N ILE A 275 -13.36 -20.20 34.89
CA ILE A 275 -13.02 -19.20 33.88
C ILE A 275 -14.18 -19.08 32.90
N ASP A 276 -14.63 -17.86 32.65
CA ASP A 276 -15.78 -17.59 31.79
C ASP A 276 -15.66 -16.20 31.12
N TRP A 277 -16.47 -15.96 30.09
CA TRP A 277 -16.58 -14.68 29.38
C TRP A 277 -17.70 -13.83 29.96
N LEU A 278 -17.38 -13.08 31.03
CA LEU A 278 -18.37 -12.35 31.83
C LEU A 278 -17.89 -10.92 32.14
N ALA A 279 -18.86 -10.06 32.48
CA ALA A 279 -18.57 -8.68 32.93
C ALA A 279 -18.04 -8.66 34.36
N VAL A 280 -18.62 -9.47 35.23
CA VAL A 280 -18.15 -9.74 36.60
C VAL A 280 -18.33 -11.24 36.83
N PRO A 281 -17.40 -11.92 37.54
CA PRO A 281 -17.62 -13.30 37.96
C PRO A 281 -18.95 -13.42 38.75
N PRO A 282 -19.77 -14.47 38.50
CA PRO A 282 -21.07 -14.61 39.12
C PRO A 282 -20.90 -14.97 40.61
N LYS A 283 -21.77 -14.41 41.45
CA LYS A 283 -21.71 -14.56 42.93
C LYS A 283 -22.32 -15.85 43.49
N ASN A 284 -22.92 -16.75 42.69
CA ASN A 284 -23.76 -17.86 43.15
C ASN A 284 -23.30 -19.25 42.61
N ASP A 285 -23.80 -20.35 43.20
CA ASP A 285 -23.02 -21.30 44.04
C ASP A 285 -22.75 -22.71 43.48
N ASP A 286 -23.06 -23.04 42.21
CA ASP A 286 -22.81 -24.40 41.70
C ASP A 286 -21.97 -24.48 40.41
N PRO A 287 -20.86 -25.25 40.38
CA PRO A 287 -20.08 -25.47 39.18
C PRO A 287 -20.81 -26.37 38.18
N LYS A 288 -20.71 -26.05 36.88
CA LYS A 288 -21.33 -26.81 35.76
C LYS A 288 -21.00 -28.32 35.75
N ARG A 289 -19.88 -28.75 36.35
CA ARG A 289 -19.48 -30.15 36.58
C ARG A 289 -18.72 -30.27 37.91
N LYS A 290 -19.21 -31.06 38.86
CA LYS A 290 -18.43 -31.47 40.06
C LYS A 290 -17.69 -32.78 39.74
N LYS A 291 -16.35 -32.77 39.79
CA LYS A 291 -15.57 -34.02 39.75
C LYS A 291 -15.54 -34.60 41.18
N LYS A 292 -16.11 -35.79 41.36
CA LYS A 292 -16.26 -36.45 42.67
C LYS A 292 -14.88 -36.63 43.34
N GLY A 293 -14.73 -36.17 44.59
CA GLY A 293 -13.55 -36.44 45.42
C GLY A 293 -12.36 -35.47 45.31
N ILE A 294 -12.56 -34.23 44.87
CA ILE A 294 -11.52 -33.17 44.94
C ILE A 294 -11.95 -32.15 45.99
N GLU A 295 -11.15 -32.00 47.04
CA GLU A 295 -11.32 -30.94 48.03
C GLU A 295 -11.06 -29.59 47.37
N PHE A 296 -12.04 -28.71 47.42
CA PHE A 296 -11.84 -27.29 47.14
C PHE A 296 -10.98 -26.75 48.26
N HIS A 297 -9.83 -26.15 47.96
CA HIS A 297 -9.13 -25.36 48.98
C HIS A 297 -10.03 -24.15 49.32
N PRO A 298 -10.63 -24.06 50.51
CA PRO A 298 -11.32 -22.85 50.90
C PRO A 298 -10.23 -21.79 51.10
N GLN A 299 -10.31 -20.70 50.33
CA GLN A 299 -9.43 -19.55 50.55
C GLN A 299 -10.10 -18.58 51.51
N PRO A 300 -9.32 -17.92 52.39
CA PRO A 300 -9.80 -16.92 53.34
C PRO A 300 -10.55 -15.78 52.64
N VAL A 301 -11.50 -15.18 53.36
CA VAL A 301 -12.26 -14.00 52.93
C VAL A 301 -11.27 -12.86 52.63
N TRP A 302 -11.19 -12.42 51.37
CA TRP A 302 -10.35 -11.28 50.98
C TRP A 302 -11.04 -10.36 49.97
N GLU A 303 -10.98 -9.07 50.30
CA GLU A 303 -11.41 -7.93 49.50
C GLU A 303 -10.56 -7.76 48.22
N ALA A 304 -11.08 -6.96 47.27
CA ALA A 304 -10.46 -6.72 45.98
C ALA A 304 -9.07 -6.05 46.09
N ILE A 305 -8.02 -6.86 46.09
CA ILE A 305 -6.64 -6.38 45.95
C ILE A 305 -6.40 -5.98 44.48
N HIS A 306 -6.77 -4.75 44.12
CA HIS A 306 -5.90 -4.00 43.23
C HIS A 306 -4.56 -3.88 43.97
N PRO A 307 -3.40 -4.24 43.38
CA PRO A 307 -2.14 -4.01 44.07
C PRO A 307 -1.99 -2.50 44.23
N VAL A 308 -2.27 -2.00 45.43
CA VAL A 308 -1.77 -0.72 45.89
C VAL A 308 -0.28 -0.95 46.02
N LYS A 309 0.47 -0.67 44.94
CA LYS A 309 1.93 -0.55 45.06
C LYS A 309 2.19 0.40 46.24
N PRO A 310 3.08 0.06 47.19
CA PRO A 310 3.41 0.99 48.25
C PRO A 310 3.77 2.33 47.60
N LYS A 311 3.21 3.44 48.10
CA LYS A 311 3.57 4.79 47.65
C LYS A 311 5.08 4.89 47.79
N GLY A 312 5.83 4.79 46.69
CA GLY A 312 7.25 5.11 46.68
C GLY A 312 7.39 6.52 47.25
N ARG A 313 8.34 6.76 48.14
CA ARG A 313 8.74 8.12 48.53
C ARG A 313 9.80 8.60 47.54
N GLY A 314 9.76 9.89 47.18
CA GLY A 314 10.70 10.53 46.25
C GLY A 314 10.46 10.18 44.77
N LEU A 315 11.53 10.22 43.95
CA LEU A 315 11.48 10.04 42.49
C LEU A 315 10.85 8.70 42.01
N LYS A 316 10.78 7.69 42.87
CA LYS A 316 10.12 6.39 42.59
C LYS A 316 8.58 6.46 42.67
N ALA A 317 8.01 7.57 43.16
CA ALA A 317 6.56 7.83 43.21
C ALA A 317 6.00 8.35 41.87
N ILE A 318 6.87 8.95 41.06
CA ILE A 318 6.51 9.61 39.82
C ILE A 318 6.05 8.55 38.83
N LYS A 319 4.82 8.66 38.34
CA LYS A 319 4.31 7.82 37.26
C LYS A 319 4.96 8.30 35.96
N TRP A 320 6.21 7.90 35.72
CA TRP A 320 7.02 8.30 34.56
C TRP A 320 6.30 8.09 33.21
N GLY A 321 5.43 7.09 33.11
CA GLY A 321 4.59 6.91 31.92
C GLY A 321 3.56 8.03 31.69
N ARG A 322 3.05 8.69 32.74
CA ARG A 322 2.20 9.89 32.61
C ARG A 322 3.02 11.13 32.30
N VAL A 323 4.18 11.30 32.94
CA VAL A 323 5.08 12.44 32.68
C VAL A 323 5.56 12.43 31.24
N MET A 324 6.02 11.29 30.72
CA MET A 324 6.43 11.15 29.32
C MET A 324 5.28 11.44 28.36
N LEU A 325 4.07 10.94 28.65
CA LEU A 325 2.89 11.22 27.81
C LEU A 325 2.54 12.73 27.80
N THR A 326 2.61 13.40 28.95
CA THR A 326 2.35 14.84 29.05
C THR A 326 3.40 15.68 28.33
N VAL A 327 4.69 15.30 28.43
CA VAL A 327 5.78 15.98 27.71
C VAL A 327 5.61 15.83 26.19
N VAL A 328 5.28 14.63 25.71
CA VAL A 328 5.03 14.38 24.28
C VAL A 328 3.84 15.20 23.76
N LEU A 329 2.74 15.27 24.52
CA LEU A 329 1.57 16.06 24.15
C LEU A 329 1.85 17.58 24.13
N LEU A 330 2.61 18.09 25.11
CA LEU A 330 3.00 19.50 25.16
C LEU A 330 3.94 19.89 24.02
N PHE A 331 4.89 19.00 23.67
CA PHE A 331 5.79 19.24 22.54
C PHE A 331 5.05 19.21 21.20
N GLY A 332 4.06 18.31 21.05
CA GLY A 332 3.17 18.30 19.90
C GLY A 332 2.34 19.58 19.77
N LEU A 333 1.79 20.09 20.88
CA LEU A 333 1.03 21.36 20.90
C LEU A 333 1.92 22.58 20.59
N LEU A 334 3.14 22.62 21.12
CA LEU A 334 4.11 23.68 20.84
C LEU A 334 4.51 23.71 19.36
N PHE A 335 4.74 22.53 18.76
CA PHE A 335 5.06 22.39 17.34
C PHE A 335 3.91 22.90 16.45
N VAL A 336 2.65 22.62 16.82
CA VAL A 336 1.48 23.16 16.11
C VAL A 336 1.36 24.68 16.28
N GLY A 337 1.61 25.22 17.46
CA GLY A 337 1.57 26.67 17.70
C GLY A 337 2.61 27.46 16.91
N VAL A 338 3.87 26.99 16.89
CA VAL A 338 4.98 27.68 16.20
C VAL A 338 4.81 27.64 14.67
N THR A 339 4.27 26.56 14.13
CA THR A 339 4.07 26.41 12.68
C THR A 339 2.93 27.27 12.13
N GLN A 340 1.94 27.67 12.95
CA GLN A 340 0.86 28.56 12.52
C GLN A 340 1.26 30.05 12.48
N VAL A 341 2.25 30.46 13.28
CA VAL A 341 2.65 31.88 13.42
C VAL A 341 3.53 32.38 12.26
N TYR A 342 4.19 31.48 11.50
CA TYR A 342 5.13 31.83 10.43
C TYR A 342 4.57 31.81 9.00
N ALA A 343 3.27 31.58 8.80
CA ALA A 343 2.65 31.62 7.47
C ALA A 343 2.24 33.07 7.08
N GLY A 344 3.21 33.91 6.71
CA GLY A 344 2.99 35.29 6.29
C GLY A 344 2.95 35.50 4.76
N LYS A 345 1.86 36.15 4.30
CA LYS A 345 1.50 36.76 2.99
C LYS A 345 2.48 36.66 1.79
N ARG A 346 2.03 35.96 0.74
CA ARG A 346 2.30 36.28 -0.68
C ARG A 346 0.94 36.45 -1.38
N GLN A 347 0.51 37.68 -1.67
CA GLN A 347 -0.61 37.91 -2.60
C GLN A 347 -0.34 39.20 -3.37
N SER A 348 -0.02 39.08 -4.66
CA SER A 348 0.01 40.19 -5.61
C SER A 348 -1.31 40.18 -6.41
N ASP A 349 -2.13 41.23 -6.29
CA ASP A 349 -3.29 41.50 -7.15
C ASP A 349 -3.41 43.01 -7.36
N PRO A 350 -2.40 43.66 -7.97
CA PRO A 350 -2.38 45.11 -8.13
C PRO A 350 -3.51 45.62 -9.03
N ASP A 351 -4.01 44.77 -9.92
CA ASP A 351 -5.08 45.07 -10.89
C ASP A 351 -6.48 44.87 -10.30
N GLY A 352 -6.60 44.27 -9.11
CA GLY A 352 -7.86 43.99 -8.42
C GLY A 352 -8.70 42.87 -9.05
N CYS A 353 -8.14 42.10 -9.98
CA CYS A 353 -8.84 41.06 -10.75
C CYS A 353 -9.36 39.93 -9.85
N LEU A 354 -8.57 39.53 -8.83
CA LEU A 354 -8.94 38.44 -7.93
C LEU A 354 -10.02 38.83 -6.92
N SER A 355 -10.35 40.12 -6.82
CA SER A 355 -11.50 40.59 -6.02
C SER A 355 -12.83 40.04 -6.53
N CYS A 356 -12.94 39.83 -7.84
CA CYS A 356 -14.11 39.22 -8.48
C CYS A 356 -13.82 37.78 -8.93
N HIS A 357 -12.70 37.55 -9.62
CA HIS A 357 -12.37 36.22 -10.15
C HIS A 357 -11.93 35.23 -9.08
N GLY A 358 -11.50 35.67 -7.90
CA GLY A 358 -11.16 34.78 -6.78
C GLY A 358 -12.38 34.20 -6.04
N LEU A 359 -13.60 34.66 -6.36
CA LEU A 359 -14.83 34.17 -5.75
C LEU A 359 -15.22 32.82 -6.35
N ALA A 360 -15.62 31.87 -5.50
CA ALA A 360 -16.12 30.57 -5.96
C ALA A 360 -17.50 30.70 -6.61
N GLY A 361 -17.71 30.02 -7.74
CA GLY A 361 -19.01 29.96 -8.42
C GLY A 361 -19.35 31.18 -9.29
N LEU A 362 -18.34 31.92 -9.75
CA LEU A 362 -18.49 32.98 -10.74
C LEU A 362 -18.73 32.34 -12.12
N ASP A 363 -19.94 31.86 -12.35
CA ASP A 363 -20.30 31.17 -13.58
C ASP A 363 -21.00 32.09 -14.59
N TYR A 364 -20.75 31.88 -15.87
CA TYR A 364 -21.41 32.56 -16.98
C TYR A 364 -21.82 31.57 -18.07
N ILE A 365 -22.78 31.91 -18.92
CA ILE A 365 -23.15 31.10 -20.08
C ILE A 365 -22.45 31.71 -21.30
N ASP A 366 -21.66 30.92 -22.01
CA ASP A 366 -20.95 31.39 -23.21
C ASP A 366 -21.89 31.54 -24.43
N GLY A 367 -21.36 32.08 -25.53
CA GLY A 367 -22.12 32.24 -26.77
C GLY A 367 -22.59 30.93 -27.42
N ALA A 368 -22.13 29.77 -26.93
CA ALA A 368 -22.57 28.44 -27.34
C ALA A 368 -23.59 27.82 -26.36
N GLY A 369 -24.07 28.58 -25.35
CA GLY A 369 -25.05 28.12 -24.38
C GLY A 369 -24.48 27.24 -23.26
N VAL A 370 -23.15 27.15 -23.12
CA VAL A 370 -22.52 26.29 -22.13
C VAL A 370 -22.18 27.08 -20.87
N ARG A 371 -22.52 26.53 -19.69
CA ARG A 371 -22.13 27.10 -18.39
C ARG A 371 -20.61 26.96 -18.19
N ARG A 372 -19.95 28.09 -18.00
CA ARG A 372 -18.51 28.25 -17.78
C ARG A 372 -18.26 28.87 -16.42
N SER A 373 -17.09 28.60 -15.85
CA SER A 373 -16.64 29.27 -14.64
C SER A 373 -15.50 30.23 -14.95
N ALA A 374 -15.66 31.47 -14.51
CA ALA A 374 -14.65 32.52 -14.49
C ALA A 374 -13.91 32.57 -13.14
N SER A 375 -14.23 31.69 -12.19
CA SER A 375 -13.54 31.55 -10.91
C SER A 375 -12.09 31.06 -11.08
N ILE A 376 -11.18 31.64 -10.30
CA ILE A 376 -9.77 31.31 -10.18
C ILE A 376 -9.54 30.80 -8.76
N ASP A 377 -8.94 29.61 -8.62
CA ASP A 377 -8.43 29.14 -7.34
C ASP A 377 -7.18 29.97 -6.98
N VAL A 378 -7.36 30.89 -6.04
CA VAL A 378 -6.36 31.84 -5.59
C VAL A 378 -5.13 31.14 -5.01
N GLY A 379 -5.32 30.02 -4.29
CA GLY A 379 -4.24 29.25 -3.70
C GLY A 379 -3.39 28.55 -4.76
N HIS A 380 -4.03 28.00 -5.79
CA HIS A 380 -3.36 27.38 -6.92
C HIS A 380 -2.59 28.41 -7.76
N TYR A 381 -3.20 29.57 -8.05
CA TYR A 381 -2.57 30.62 -8.85
C TYR A 381 -1.33 31.21 -8.16
N TYR A 382 -1.41 31.53 -6.86
CA TYR A 382 -0.24 32.01 -6.10
C TYR A 382 0.84 30.95 -5.87
N GLY A 383 0.50 29.67 -6.00
CA GLY A 383 1.47 28.57 -6.01
C GLY A 383 2.21 28.41 -7.35
N SER A 384 1.81 29.13 -8.40
CA SER A 384 2.42 29.08 -9.74
C SER A 384 3.40 30.23 -9.97
N LEU A 385 4.23 30.13 -11.02
CA LEU A 385 5.13 31.22 -11.45
C LEU A 385 4.38 32.51 -11.81
N HIS A 386 3.15 32.37 -12.29
CA HIS A 386 2.33 33.49 -12.72
C HIS A 386 1.75 34.28 -11.54
N GLY A 387 1.78 33.75 -10.31
CA GLY A 387 1.28 34.42 -9.10
C GLY A 387 2.07 35.66 -8.67
N SER A 388 3.21 35.91 -9.32
CA SER A 388 4.04 37.10 -9.15
C SER A 388 3.89 38.12 -10.29
N VAL A 389 3.01 37.85 -11.27
CA VAL A 389 2.81 38.69 -12.47
C VAL A 389 1.37 39.24 -12.45
N PRO A 390 1.17 40.56 -12.58
CA PRO A 390 -0.14 41.19 -12.79
C PRO A 390 -0.94 40.53 -13.92
N CYS A 391 -2.26 40.49 -13.77
CA CYS A 391 -3.14 39.85 -14.73
C CYS A 391 -3.13 40.60 -16.08
N THR A 392 -3.01 41.94 -16.05
CA THR A 392 -3.07 42.79 -17.26
C THR A 392 -1.86 42.64 -18.18
N ASP A 393 -0.75 42.10 -17.70
CA ASP A 393 0.44 41.87 -18.54
C ASP A 393 0.22 40.81 -19.60
N CYS A 394 -0.63 39.83 -19.28
CA CYS A 394 -1.07 38.78 -20.17
C CYS A 394 -2.41 39.14 -20.82
N HIS A 395 -3.33 39.75 -20.07
CA HIS A 395 -4.66 40.14 -20.53
C HIS A 395 -4.73 41.60 -21.02
N ARG A 396 -3.88 41.97 -21.98
CA ARG A 396 -3.67 43.37 -22.41
C ARG A 396 -4.84 44.05 -23.10
N LYS A 397 -5.76 43.25 -23.63
CA LYS A 397 -6.92 43.76 -24.39
C LYS A 397 -8.10 44.12 -23.47
N ILE A 398 -8.03 43.79 -22.18
CA ILE A 398 -9.05 44.14 -21.18
C ILE A 398 -8.93 45.64 -20.88
N ARG A 399 -10.01 46.40 -21.14
CA ARG A 399 -10.08 47.85 -20.87
C ARG A 399 -11.33 48.27 -20.10
N ASP A 400 -12.25 47.34 -19.90
CA ASP A 400 -13.61 47.54 -19.41
C ASP A 400 -14.04 46.34 -18.57
N TYR A 401 -14.88 46.56 -17.54
CA TYR A 401 -15.37 45.51 -16.66
C TYR A 401 -16.90 45.61 -16.50
N PRO A 402 -17.67 44.52 -16.67
CA PRO A 402 -17.26 43.20 -17.18
C PRO A 402 -16.70 43.26 -18.60
N HIS A 403 -15.60 42.55 -18.87
CA HIS A 403 -14.92 42.59 -20.18
C HIS A 403 -15.55 41.62 -21.19
N ASP A 404 -15.45 41.91 -22.49
CA ASP A 404 -15.74 40.92 -23.55
C ASP A 404 -14.78 39.73 -23.41
N PRO A 405 -15.26 38.46 -23.45
CA PRO A 405 -14.41 37.28 -23.43
C PRO A 405 -13.28 37.28 -24.47
N LYS A 406 -13.48 37.86 -25.66
CA LYS A 406 -12.48 37.98 -26.73
C LYS A 406 -11.32 38.92 -26.35
N ASN A 407 -11.59 39.89 -25.50
CA ASN A 407 -10.58 40.80 -24.97
C ASN A 407 -9.77 40.16 -23.83
N GLY A 408 -10.21 39.00 -23.32
CA GLY A 408 -9.51 38.21 -22.31
C GLY A 408 -8.46 37.24 -22.89
N GLU A 409 -8.20 37.23 -24.20
CA GLU A 409 -7.20 36.36 -24.80
C GLU A 409 -5.77 36.74 -24.38
N VAL A 410 -4.97 35.73 -24.01
CA VAL A 410 -3.56 35.88 -23.61
C VAL A 410 -2.67 35.50 -24.78
N ASP A 411 -1.64 36.28 -25.08
CA ASP A 411 -0.58 35.90 -26.02
C ASP A 411 0.68 35.48 -25.26
N CYS A 412 1.05 34.19 -25.36
CA CYS A 412 2.21 33.65 -24.66
C CYS A 412 3.55 34.14 -25.24
N SER A 413 3.55 34.66 -26.48
CA SER A 413 4.73 35.21 -27.17
C SER A 413 4.92 36.72 -26.94
N ALA A 414 3.98 37.36 -26.24
CA ALA A 414 4.11 38.77 -25.88
C ALA A 414 5.15 38.96 -24.76
N SER A 415 5.85 40.10 -24.79
CA SER A 415 6.92 40.46 -23.85
C SER A 415 6.39 40.89 -22.47
N CYS A 416 6.74 40.21 -21.39
CA CYS A 416 6.34 40.57 -20.01
C CYS A 416 7.17 41.74 -19.44
N HIS A 417 6.68 42.45 -18.41
CA HIS A 417 7.45 43.52 -17.72
C HIS A 417 8.65 43.00 -16.91
N VAL A 418 8.77 41.68 -16.80
CA VAL A 418 9.87 41.00 -16.12
C VAL A 418 11.10 41.09 -17.03
N GLU A 419 11.96 42.08 -16.76
CA GLU A 419 13.20 42.35 -17.48
C GLU A 419 14.29 41.36 -17.05
N GLU A 420 14.91 40.69 -18.01
CA GLU A 420 16.08 39.86 -17.73
C GLU A 420 17.22 40.77 -17.20
N PRO A 421 17.77 40.53 -16.01
CA PRO A 421 18.62 41.52 -15.34
C PRO A 421 20.04 41.67 -15.90
N SER A 422 20.45 40.81 -16.83
CA SER A 422 21.78 40.79 -17.46
C SER A 422 21.80 41.59 -18.76
N GLU A 423 20.72 41.55 -19.55
CA GLU A 423 20.61 42.24 -20.84
C GLU A 423 19.54 43.36 -20.86
N GLY A 424 18.72 43.48 -19.82
CA GLY A 424 17.65 44.48 -19.71
C GLY A 424 16.51 44.28 -20.72
N GLN A 425 16.43 43.09 -21.32
CA GLN A 425 15.40 42.77 -22.31
C GLN A 425 14.16 42.18 -21.64
N PRO A 426 12.94 42.60 -22.02
CA PRO A 426 11.69 41.99 -21.58
C PRO A 426 11.64 40.49 -21.90
N TYR A 427 11.28 39.65 -20.93
CA TYR A 427 11.14 38.21 -21.16
C TYR A 427 9.99 37.89 -22.13
N THR A 428 10.26 37.04 -23.13
CA THR A 428 9.27 36.57 -24.12
C THR A 428 9.49 35.09 -24.51
N HIS A 429 8.42 34.38 -24.90
CA HIS A 429 8.49 33.04 -25.51
C HIS A 429 8.54 33.07 -27.05
N GLU A 430 8.73 34.22 -27.71
CA GLU A 430 8.72 34.36 -29.17
C GLU A 430 9.63 33.35 -29.89
N ALA A 431 10.85 33.13 -29.39
CA ALA A 431 11.79 32.16 -29.98
C ALA A 431 11.26 30.71 -29.90
N VAL A 432 10.69 30.33 -28.74
CA VAL A 432 10.10 29.00 -28.51
C VAL A 432 8.83 28.80 -29.34
N ALA A 433 8.04 29.87 -29.48
CA ALA A 433 6.85 29.90 -30.31
C ALA A 433 7.18 29.64 -31.79
N LYS A 434 8.23 30.30 -32.31
CA LYS A 434 8.74 30.07 -33.67
C LYS A 434 9.26 28.64 -33.87
N GLU A 435 9.95 28.10 -32.87
CA GLU A 435 10.43 26.73 -32.88
C GLU A 435 9.28 25.70 -32.94
N PHE A 436 8.27 25.85 -32.09
CA PHE A 436 7.10 24.96 -32.07
C PHE A 436 6.30 25.03 -33.38
N ALA A 437 6.16 26.22 -33.98
CA ALA A 437 5.48 26.40 -35.25
C ALA A 437 6.16 25.66 -36.41
N GLY A 438 7.47 25.41 -36.32
CA GLY A 438 8.21 24.61 -37.30
C GLY A 438 8.12 23.10 -37.09
N SER A 439 7.46 22.63 -36.02
CA SER A 439 7.31 21.21 -35.71
C SER A 439 6.12 20.56 -36.41
N VAL A 440 6.06 19.22 -36.40
CA VAL A 440 4.88 18.45 -36.87
C VAL A 440 3.60 18.73 -36.07
N HIS A 441 3.72 19.38 -34.91
CA HIS A 441 2.61 19.81 -34.06
C HIS A 441 2.27 21.30 -34.23
N GLY A 442 3.01 22.02 -35.07
CA GLY A 442 2.87 23.47 -35.24
C GLY A 442 1.58 23.90 -35.96
N ASP A 443 1.00 23.03 -36.78
CA ASP A 443 -0.24 23.25 -37.50
C ASP A 443 -1.47 23.04 -36.60
N GLY A 444 -2.22 24.09 -36.24
CA GLY A 444 -3.43 23.96 -35.39
C GLY A 444 -3.75 25.23 -34.60
N ARG A 445 -4.34 25.10 -33.40
CA ARG A 445 -4.68 26.25 -32.51
C ARG A 445 -3.49 26.97 -31.90
N SER A 446 -2.30 26.40 -32.00
CA SER A 446 -1.02 27.08 -31.77
C SER A 446 -0.77 28.23 -32.75
N LYS A 447 -1.46 28.24 -33.90
CA LYS A 447 -1.34 29.26 -34.95
C LYS A 447 -1.90 30.60 -34.46
N GLY A 448 -1.01 31.50 -34.09
CA GLY A 448 -1.34 32.84 -33.55
C GLY A 448 -1.18 32.98 -32.04
N PHE A 449 -0.72 31.93 -31.33
CA PHE A 449 -0.29 31.93 -29.92
C PHE A 449 -1.25 32.56 -28.89
N THR A 450 -2.53 32.69 -29.25
CA THR A 450 -3.56 33.16 -28.33
C THR A 450 -4.07 32.00 -27.49
N GLY A 451 -4.15 32.17 -26.17
CA GLY A 451 -4.79 31.26 -25.21
C GLY A 451 -6.31 31.21 -25.35
N ALA A 452 -6.83 31.41 -26.56
CA ALA A 452 -8.25 31.41 -26.86
C ALA A 452 -8.79 29.97 -26.86
N ASN A 453 -9.80 29.76 -26.02
CA ASN A 453 -10.73 28.61 -25.95
C ASN A 453 -10.29 27.33 -25.22
N ARG A 454 -10.70 27.25 -23.94
CA ARG A 454 -10.75 26.03 -23.08
C ARG A 454 -11.60 24.85 -23.63
N LEU A 455 -12.25 24.98 -24.79
CA LEU A 455 -13.52 24.28 -25.06
C LEU A 455 -13.56 23.46 -26.34
N ALA A 456 -12.65 23.70 -27.26
CA ALA A 456 -12.59 22.89 -28.48
C ALA A 456 -11.18 22.34 -28.74
N GLU A 457 -10.32 22.37 -27.70
CA GLU A 457 -9.01 21.71 -27.67
C GLU A 457 -9.10 20.16 -27.64
N SER A 458 -10.25 19.57 -27.26
CA SER A 458 -10.33 18.12 -26.98
C SER A 458 -11.08 17.27 -28.02
N GLU A 459 -11.91 17.84 -28.89
CA GLU A 459 -12.84 17.02 -29.70
C GLU A 459 -12.64 17.09 -31.22
N GLN A 460 -11.90 18.07 -31.77
CA GLN A 460 -11.89 18.32 -33.23
C GLN A 460 -10.50 18.53 -33.85
N ASP A 461 -9.47 18.86 -33.07
CA ASP A 461 -8.17 19.23 -33.61
C ASP A 461 -7.11 18.12 -33.46
N GLN A 462 -6.36 17.90 -34.55
CA GLN A 462 -5.30 16.88 -34.62
C GLN A 462 -4.02 17.29 -33.88
N ALA A 463 -3.80 18.59 -33.64
CA ALA A 463 -2.59 19.12 -33.03
C ALA A 463 -2.79 19.72 -31.62
N PRO A 464 -1.78 19.59 -30.73
CA PRO A 464 -1.85 20.07 -29.35
C PRO A 464 -1.64 21.59 -29.24
N SER A 465 -2.23 22.22 -28.21
CA SER A 465 -1.96 23.61 -27.83
C SER A 465 -0.81 23.74 -26.82
N CYS A 466 -0.24 24.94 -26.68
CA CYS A 466 0.78 25.20 -25.66
C CYS A 466 0.29 24.86 -24.25
N ARG A 467 -1.01 25.05 -23.95
CA ARG A 467 -1.62 24.79 -22.64
C ARG A 467 -1.79 23.29 -22.35
N LEU A 468 -2.03 22.48 -23.37
CA LEU A 468 -2.17 21.03 -23.21
C LEU A 468 -0.87 20.41 -22.69
N CYS A 469 0.26 20.93 -23.18
CA CYS A 469 1.59 20.58 -22.69
C CYS A 469 1.93 21.39 -21.42
N HIS A 470 1.68 22.70 -21.39
CA HIS A 470 2.00 23.58 -20.26
C HIS A 470 0.77 23.93 -19.42
N SER A 471 0.63 23.28 -18.27
CA SER A 471 -0.35 23.68 -17.25
C SER A 471 0.20 24.75 -16.28
N ASN A 472 -0.63 25.29 -15.38
CA ASN A 472 -0.21 26.18 -14.27
C ASN A 472 0.10 25.40 -12.97
N THR A 473 0.51 24.12 -13.06
CA THR A 473 0.91 23.35 -11.87
C THR A 473 2.20 23.91 -11.22
N PRO A 474 2.51 23.55 -9.97
CA PRO A 474 3.64 24.09 -9.24
C PRO A 474 4.96 24.01 -10.03
N TYR A 475 5.80 25.01 -9.76
CA TYR A 475 6.99 25.32 -10.54
C TYR A 475 8.01 24.18 -10.66
N ILE A 476 8.06 23.32 -9.66
CA ILE A 476 8.96 22.16 -9.55
C ILE A 476 8.13 20.97 -9.09
N ASP A 477 8.33 19.82 -9.74
CA ASP A 477 7.74 18.56 -9.30
C ASP A 477 8.15 18.24 -7.86
N GLU A 478 7.22 17.68 -7.08
CA GLU A 478 7.44 17.38 -5.66
C GLU A 478 8.68 16.49 -5.44
N ALA A 479 8.99 15.58 -6.37
CA ALA A 479 10.16 14.72 -6.32
C ALA A 479 11.49 15.47 -6.48
N ARG A 480 11.49 16.64 -7.15
CA ARG A 480 12.69 17.46 -7.37
C ARG A 480 12.79 18.64 -6.41
N LEU A 481 11.78 18.86 -5.58
CA LEU A 481 11.73 19.94 -4.61
C LEU A 481 12.88 19.91 -3.58
N PRO A 482 13.36 18.74 -3.09
CA PRO A 482 14.52 18.70 -2.19
C PRO A 482 15.80 19.19 -2.86
N ALA A 483 16.11 18.69 -4.05
CA ALA A 483 17.27 19.11 -4.83
C ALA A 483 17.20 20.59 -5.22
N PHE A 484 16.01 21.09 -5.56
CA PHE A 484 15.81 22.51 -5.79
C PHE A 484 16.07 23.35 -4.56
N LYS A 485 15.50 22.99 -3.40
CA LYS A 485 15.68 23.76 -2.16
C LYS A 485 17.13 23.82 -1.73
N GLU A 486 17.87 22.71 -1.90
CA GLU A 486 19.30 22.66 -1.65
C GLU A 486 20.06 23.59 -2.60
N ALA A 487 19.84 23.48 -3.91
CA ALA A 487 20.49 24.35 -4.89
C ALA A 487 20.09 25.84 -4.73
N PHE A 488 18.83 26.10 -4.35
CA PHE A 488 18.30 27.44 -4.09
C PHE A 488 18.83 28.08 -2.81
N ALA A 489 19.13 27.27 -1.78
CA ALA A 489 19.76 27.78 -0.56
C ALA A 489 21.20 28.30 -0.81
N HIS A 490 21.84 27.86 -1.89
CA HIS A 490 23.19 28.27 -2.27
C HIS A 490 23.21 29.37 -3.35
N THR A 491 22.07 29.85 -3.85
CA THR A 491 22.03 30.85 -4.93
C THR A 491 22.68 32.17 -4.52
N GLU A 492 22.46 32.57 -3.26
CA GLU A 492 23.02 33.80 -2.72
C GLU A 492 24.55 33.71 -2.58
N THR A 493 25.07 32.55 -2.20
CA THR A 493 26.52 32.36 -2.03
C THR A 493 27.26 32.16 -3.36
N GLU A 494 26.65 31.45 -4.32
CA GLU A 494 27.29 31.10 -5.59
C GLU A 494 27.03 32.16 -6.68
N CYS A 495 25.80 32.65 -6.81
CA CYS A 495 25.40 33.62 -7.83
C CYS A 495 25.35 35.06 -7.30
N GLY A 496 25.12 35.23 -5.99
CA GLY A 496 24.95 36.55 -5.35
C GLY A 496 26.19 37.43 -5.32
N THR A 497 27.37 36.87 -5.62
CA THR A 497 28.62 37.62 -5.75
C THR A 497 28.61 38.52 -7.00
N CYS A 498 27.95 38.09 -8.08
CA CYS A 498 27.84 38.85 -9.34
C CYS A 498 26.44 39.43 -9.55
N HIS A 499 25.38 38.77 -9.06
CA HIS A 499 24.00 39.19 -9.23
C HIS A 499 23.38 39.61 -7.91
N GLN A 500 23.10 40.91 -7.75
CA GLN A 500 22.65 41.50 -6.48
C GLN A 500 21.16 41.83 -6.50
N GLY A 501 20.51 41.73 -5.33
CA GLY A 501 19.14 42.18 -5.08
C GLY A 501 18.13 41.05 -4.86
N ASP A 502 17.26 41.23 -3.86
CA ASP A 502 16.23 40.25 -3.47
C ASP A 502 15.27 39.90 -4.60
N VAL A 503 14.99 40.84 -5.50
CA VAL A 503 14.13 40.62 -6.67
C VAL A 503 14.80 39.63 -7.62
N TRP A 504 16.10 39.77 -7.87
CA TRP A 504 16.87 38.87 -8.73
C TRP A 504 16.90 37.45 -8.13
N LEU A 505 17.28 37.33 -6.85
CA LEU A 505 17.41 36.04 -6.16
C LEU A 505 16.06 35.32 -6.05
N ASN A 506 14.98 36.03 -5.70
CA ASN A 506 13.68 35.42 -5.44
C ASN A 506 12.80 35.23 -6.68
N GLN A 507 12.99 36.01 -7.74
CA GLN A 507 12.17 35.91 -8.97
C GLN A 507 12.91 35.22 -10.13
N PHE A 508 14.22 35.45 -10.29
CA PHE A 508 15.01 34.91 -11.41
C PHE A 508 15.93 33.75 -11.02
N GLY A 509 16.54 33.79 -9.82
CA GLY A 509 17.46 32.75 -9.34
C GLY A 509 16.82 31.36 -9.37
N GLY A 510 15.54 31.25 -9.00
CA GLY A 510 14.78 29.99 -9.05
C GLY A 510 14.54 29.46 -10.46
N HIS A 511 14.41 30.36 -11.44
CA HIS A 511 14.22 30.01 -12.85
C HIS A 511 15.47 29.48 -13.52
N ILE A 512 16.58 30.13 -13.22
CA ILE A 512 17.90 29.71 -13.70
C ILE A 512 18.27 28.37 -13.04
N LEU A 513 18.13 28.25 -11.73
CA LEU A 513 18.44 27.03 -11.00
C LEU A 513 17.64 25.82 -11.45
N ARG A 514 16.36 26.01 -11.77
CA ARG A 514 15.53 24.94 -12.34
C ARG A 514 16.18 24.34 -13.60
N ARG A 515 16.74 25.16 -14.49
CA ARG A 515 17.42 24.65 -15.69
C ARG A 515 18.63 23.76 -15.36
N PHE A 516 19.26 23.98 -14.20
CA PHE A 516 20.40 23.20 -13.72
C PHE A 516 20.00 21.92 -12.96
N ILE A 517 18.90 21.92 -12.21
CA ILE A 517 18.37 20.72 -11.52
C ILE A 517 17.45 19.85 -12.41
N GLY A 518 17.15 20.33 -13.63
CA GLY A 518 16.47 19.63 -14.72
C GLY A 518 15.01 20.01 -14.94
N GLY A 519 14.39 19.37 -15.95
CA GLY A 519 13.08 19.73 -16.50
C GLY A 519 11.91 19.77 -15.51
N ARG A 520 10.78 20.35 -15.95
CA ARG A 520 9.53 20.44 -15.17
C ARG A 520 9.07 19.07 -14.66
N TRP A 521 9.20 18.08 -15.53
CA TRP A 521 8.78 16.72 -15.31
C TRP A 521 10.01 15.84 -15.26
N ASP A 522 9.91 14.76 -14.49
CA ASP A 522 10.77 13.61 -14.70
C ASP A 522 10.48 12.98 -16.07
N LYS A 523 11.37 12.10 -16.53
CA LYS A 523 11.26 11.52 -17.88
C LYS A 523 9.95 10.76 -18.09
N ARG A 524 9.43 10.15 -17.02
CA ARG A 524 8.13 9.47 -17.02
C ARG A 524 6.95 10.45 -17.16
N GLY A 525 6.94 11.52 -16.39
CA GLY A 525 5.91 12.57 -16.48
C GLY A 525 5.93 13.27 -17.83
N MET A 526 7.11 13.40 -18.44
CA MET A 526 7.27 13.91 -19.80
C MET A 526 6.62 12.99 -20.85
N ASN A 527 6.86 11.67 -20.78
CA ASN A 527 6.19 10.71 -21.67
C ASN A 527 4.67 10.73 -21.50
N ALA A 528 4.18 10.86 -20.26
CA ALA A 528 2.74 10.88 -19.98
C ALA A 528 2.01 12.06 -20.65
N VAL A 529 2.70 13.16 -20.99
CA VAL A 529 2.11 14.26 -21.76
C VAL A 529 1.90 13.84 -23.21
N CYS A 530 2.90 13.19 -23.81
CA CYS A 530 2.84 12.68 -25.19
C CYS A 530 1.79 11.56 -25.33
N GLU A 531 1.74 10.65 -24.36
CA GLU A 531 0.83 9.49 -24.35
C GLU A 531 -0.65 9.88 -24.31
N ARG A 532 -1.01 11.07 -23.81
CA ARG A 532 -2.41 11.55 -23.84
C ARG A 532 -3.02 11.57 -25.24
N CYS A 533 -2.20 11.73 -26.27
CA CYS A 533 -2.62 11.63 -27.66
C CYS A 533 -2.03 10.38 -28.32
N HIS A 534 -0.73 10.14 -28.17
CA HIS A 534 -0.03 9.07 -28.90
C HIS A 534 -0.30 7.64 -28.39
N ALA A 535 -0.94 7.48 -27.23
CA ALA A 535 -1.44 6.18 -26.76
C ALA A 535 -2.94 5.96 -27.08
N ASP A 536 -3.64 7.01 -27.57
CA ASP A 536 -5.04 6.93 -27.97
C ASP A 536 -5.14 6.40 -29.41
N ARG A 537 -5.56 5.14 -29.53
CA ARG A 537 -5.57 4.41 -30.81
C ARG A 537 -6.61 4.95 -31.78
N GLU A 538 -7.77 5.37 -31.27
CA GLU A 538 -8.84 5.91 -32.09
C GLU A 538 -8.40 7.26 -32.66
N ARG A 539 -7.85 8.12 -31.80
CA ARG A 539 -7.33 9.42 -32.22
C ARG A 539 -6.17 9.29 -33.21
N MET A 540 -5.21 8.39 -32.97
CA MET A 540 -4.06 8.20 -33.85
C MET A 540 -4.42 7.56 -35.19
N ALA A 541 -5.50 6.77 -35.27
CA ALA A 541 -5.98 6.20 -36.53
C ALA A 541 -6.55 7.25 -37.49
N GLU A 542 -7.00 8.40 -36.98
CA GLU A 542 -7.63 9.47 -37.76
C GLU A 542 -6.66 10.57 -38.23
N VAL A 543 -5.41 10.57 -37.73
CA VAL A 543 -4.40 11.59 -38.08
C VAL A 543 -3.98 11.46 -39.54
N ARG A 544 -4.12 12.54 -40.32
CA ARG A 544 -3.70 12.55 -41.74
C ARG A 544 -2.25 12.99 -41.83
N ARG A 545 -1.40 12.19 -42.47
CA ARG A 545 0.00 12.57 -42.75
C ARG A 545 0.14 12.91 -44.22
N LYS A 546 0.68 14.09 -44.48
CA LYS A 546 1.08 14.51 -45.83
C LYS A 546 2.49 14.00 -46.11
N ASP A 547 2.62 13.21 -47.15
CA ASP A 547 3.90 12.74 -47.64
C ASP A 547 4.70 13.92 -48.25
N ARG A 548 5.97 14.05 -47.89
CA ARG A 548 6.80 15.21 -48.26
C ARG A 548 7.19 15.20 -49.74
N GLU A 549 7.39 14.03 -50.33
CA GLU A 549 7.85 13.88 -51.72
C GLU A 549 6.70 13.90 -52.71
N THR A 550 5.57 13.27 -52.35
CA THR A 550 4.40 13.10 -53.23
C THR A 550 3.29 14.09 -52.93
N GLY A 551 3.34 14.77 -51.78
CA GLY A 551 2.31 15.71 -51.33
C GLY A 551 0.96 15.07 -50.98
N LYS A 552 0.85 13.74 -51.04
CA LYS A 552 -0.39 12.99 -50.86
C LYS A 552 -0.66 12.77 -49.36
N GLU A 553 -1.88 13.02 -48.93
CA GLU A 553 -2.31 12.68 -47.58
C GLU A 553 -2.70 11.21 -47.49
N THR A 554 -2.15 10.52 -46.51
CA THR A 554 -2.46 9.12 -46.21
C THR A 554 -2.83 8.95 -44.74
N LEU A 555 -3.64 7.92 -44.47
CA LEU A 555 -3.92 7.47 -43.10
C LEU A 555 -2.72 6.71 -42.55
N PRO A 556 -2.50 6.73 -41.23
CA PRO A 556 -1.32 6.16 -40.61
C PRO A 556 -1.46 4.64 -40.48
N GLY A 557 -0.34 3.93 -40.63
CA GLY A 557 -0.28 2.48 -40.44
C GLY A 557 -0.22 2.07 -38.96
N ALA A 558 -0.37 0.77 -38.68
CA ALA A 558 -0.36 0.21 -37.33
C ALA A 558 0.89 0.57 -36.51
N ARG A 559 2.06 0.70 -37.15
CA ARG A 559 3.31 1.13 -36.52
C ARG A 559 3.18 2.50 -35.84
N PHE A 560 2.49 3.45 -36.49
CA PHE A 560 2.27 4.79 -35.95
C PHE A 560 1.22 4.77 -34.83
N ILE A 561 0.12 4.04 -35.03
CA ILE A 561 -0.98 3.92 -34.07
C ILE A 561 -0.53 3.25 -32.77
N LEU A 562 0.33 2.24 -32.85
CA LEU A 562 0.81 1.44 -31.72
C LEU A 562 2.21 1.85 -31.23
N ALA A 563 2.75 2.98 -31.70
CA ALA A 563 4.11 3.42 -31.40
C ALA A 563 4.38 3.55 -29.88
N SER A 564 3.43 4.09 -29.12
CA SER A 564 3.55 4.22 -27.67
C SER A 564 3.55 2.85 -26.97
N ALA A 565 2.71 1.92 -27.44
CA ALA A 565 2.63 0.57 -26.87
C ALA A 565 3.92 -0.23 -27.14
N SER A 566 4.44 -0.20 -28.38
CA SER A 566 5.69 -0.91 -28.71
C SER A 566 6.89 -0.30 -27.98
N TYR A 567 6.98 1.03 -27.88
CA TYR A 567 8.00 1.71 -27.08
C TYR A 567 7.96 1.29 -25.60
N ALA A 568 6.77 1.15 -24.99
CA ALA A 568 6.64 0.74 -23.60
C ALA A 568 7.24 -0.66 -23.32
N MET A 569 7.35 -1.50 -24.35
CA MET A 569 7.96 -2.83 -24.26
C MET A 569 9.49 -2.81 -24.35
N THR A 570 10.08 -1.70 -24.78
CA THR A 570 11.55 -1.51 -24.85
C THR A 570 12.16 -1.40 -23.45
N LEU A 571 13.48 -1.58 -23.36
CA LEU A 571 14.19 -1.38 -22.09
C LEU A 571 14.05 0.07 -21.59
N HIS A 572 14.03 1.06 -22.49
CA HIS A 572 13.84 2.47 -22.14
C HIS A 572 12.47 2.71 -21.50
N GLY A 573 11.40 2.24 -22.13
CA GLY A 573 10.03 2.31 -21.58
C GLY A 573 9.91 1.58 -20.24
N LYS A 574 10.48 0.38 -20.12
CA LYS A 574 10.49 -0.42 -18.88
C LYS A 574 11.26 0.23 -17.74
N LEU A 575 12.38 0.90 -18.03
CA LEU A 575 13.15 1.65 -17.02
C LEU A 575 12.36 2.85 -16.50
N LEU A 576 11.74 3.63 -17.39
CA LEU A 576 10.90 4.76 -17.01
C LEU A 576 9.65 4.32 -16.23
N ALA A 577 8.99 3.23 -16.63
CA ALA A 577 7.85 2.66 -15.92
C ALA A 577 8.19 2.25 -14.48
N ARG A 578 9.47 1.88 -14.23
CA ARG A 578 10.01 1.57 -12.89
C ARG A 578 10.56 2.79 -12.15
N GLY A 579 10.39 3.99 -12.68
CA GLY A 579 10.86 5.24 -12.08
C GLY A 579 12.36 5.51 -12.21
N SER A 580 13.05 4.84 -13.15
CA SER A 580 14.47 5.05 -13.40
C SER A 580 14.69 6.03 -14.55
N GLU A 581 15.19 7.24 -14.23
CA GLU A 581 15.56 8.29 -15.20
C GLU A 581 16.67 7.90 -16.19
N LYS A 582 17.28 6.71 -16.03
CA LYS A 582 18.23 6.13 -16.99
C LYS A 582 17.59 5.66 -18.29
N GLY A 583 16.26 5.52 -18.35
CA GLY A 583 15.56 5.26 -19.61
C GLY A 583 15.50 6.53 -20.48
N ALA A 584 15.49 6.37 -21.80
CA ALA A 584 15.30 7.49 -22.73
C ALA A 584 13.80 7.79 -22.88
N ALA A 585 13.38 9.03 -22.59
CA ALA A 585 12.03 9.53 -22.82
C ALA A 585 11.78 9.83 -24.30
N CYS A 586 10.51 10.06 -24.68
CA CYS A 586 10.15 10.42 -26.06
C CYS A 586 10.95 11.61 -26.57
N LEU A 587 11.06 12.70 -25.80
CA LEU A 587 11.82 13.89 -26.22
C LEU A 587 13.34 13.67 -26.27
N ASP A 588 13.90 12.69 -25.54
CA ASP A 588 15.33 12.41 -25.61
C ASP A 588 15.75 11.92 -27.02
N CYS A 589 14.80 11.33 -27.75
CA CYS A 589 15.01 10.84 -29.12
C CYS A 589 14.36 11.72 -30.18
N HIS A 590 13.16 12.25 -29.92
CA HIS A 590 12.35 12.99 -30.90
C HIS A 590 12.63 14.50 -30.97
N ALA A 591 13.35 15.06 -30.00
CA ALA A 591 13.70 16.48 -29.97
C ALA A 591 15.21 16.68 -29.86
N SER A 592 15.68 17.81 -30.38
CA SER A 592 17.10 18.14 -30.30
C SER A 592 17.44 18.82 -28.97
N LYS A 593 18.71 18.75 -28.58
CA LYS A 593 19.19 19.41 -27.35
C LYS A 593 19.05 20.93 -27.38
N THR A 594 19.08 21.52 -28.58
CA THR A 594 18.99 22.97 -28.79
C THR A 594 17.59 23.44 -29.14
N ALA A 595 16.67 22.51 -29.47
CA ALA A 595 15.30 22.80 -29.86
C ALA A 595 14.35 21.70 -29.35
N SER A 596 13.91 21.83 -28.09
CA SER A 596 13.07 20.85 -27.39
C SER A 596 11.59 20.82 -27.83
N HIS A 597 11.13 21.84 -28.55
CA HIS A 597 9.78 21.98 -29.09
C HIS A 597 9.73 21.73 -30.61
N ALA A 598 10.88 21.58 -31.27
CA ALA A 598 10.99 21.21 -32.68
C ALA A 598 11.03 19.69 -32.86
N ILE A 599 9.85 19.05 -32.88
CA ILE A 599 9.73 17.63 -33.26
C ILE A 599 9.51 17.56 -34.77
N LEU A 600 10.41 16.88 -35.47
CA LEU A 600 10.40 16.76 -36.93
C LEU A 600 10.07 15.31 -37.37
N PRO A 601 9.54 15.12 -38.60
CA PRO A 601 9.35 13.79 -39.18
C PRO A 601 10.68 13.02 -39.27
N ALA A 602 10.66 11.68 -39.19
CA ALA A 602 11.89 10.87 -39.26
C ALA A 602 12.59 10.94 -40.64
N ASP A 603 11.85 11.25 -41.69
CA ASP A 603 12.31 11.48 -43.06
C ASP A 603 12.83 12.92 -43.28
N ASP A 604 12.70 13.81 -42.30
CA ASP A 604 13.31 15.13 -42.37
C ASP A 604 14.82 15.04 -42.11
N PRO A 605 15.68 15.55 -43.02
CA PRO A 605 17.11 15.53 -42.80
C PRO A 605 17.52 16.14 -41.45
N ASP A 606 16.87 17.20 -41.00
CA ASP A 606 17.22 17.91 -39.77
C ASP A 606 16.64 17.26 -38.50
N SER A 607 15.91 16.14 -38.66
CA SER A 607 15.38 15.36 -37.54
C SER A 607 16.47 14.59 -36.82
N THR A 608 16.38 14.56 -35.49
CA THR A 608 17.23 13.72 -34.64
C THR A 608 17.06 12.22 -34.92
N LEU A 609 15.96 11.83 -35.57
CA LEU A 609 15.68 10.44 -35.94
C LEU A 609 16.06 10.09 -37.38
N HIS A 610 16.56 11.06 -38.15
CA HIS A 610 17.05 10.78 -39.50
C HIS A 610 18.27 9.86 -39.43
N GLU A 611 18.44 8.99 -40.43
CA GLU A 611 19.52 7.98 -40.46
C GLU A 611 20.92 8.57 -40.19
N ARG A 612 21.17 9.79 -40.69
CA ARG A 612 22.42 10.54 -40.51
C ARG A 612 22.68 11.03 -39.07
N HIS A 613 21.65 11.10 -38.22
CA HIS A 613 21.70 11.64 -36.85
C HIS A 613 21.51 10.57 -35.76
N LEU A 614 21.09 9.34 -36.11
CA LEU A 614 20.81 8.28 -35.14
C LEU A 614 22.01 7.94 -34.24
N ALA A 615 23.23 7.98 -34.78
CA ALA A 615 24.45 7.72 -34.02
C ALA A 615 24.63 8.73 -32.88
N GLU A 616 24.40 10.01 -33.16
CA GLU A 616 24.47 11.11 -32.20
C GLU A 616 23.31 11.06 -31.19
N THR A 617 22.10 10.73 -31.67
CA THR A 617 20.89 10.62 -30.85
C THR A 617 20.99 9.47 -29.84
N CYS A 618 21.48 8.31 -30.25
CA CYS A 618 21.77 7.19 -29.33
C CYS A 618 22.99 7.49 -28.44
N GLY A 619 23.94 8.28 -28.96
CA GLY A 619 25.23 8.60 -28.36
C GLY A 619 25.19 9.71 -27.31
N GLN A 620 24.01 10.23 -26.98
CA GLN A 620 23.88 11.31 -26.01
C GLN A 620 24.61 10.98 -24.69
N PRO A 621 25.22 11.99 -24.01
CA PRO A 621 26.11 11.79 -22.88
C PRO A 621 25.49 10.90 -21.80
N ALA A 622 26.25 9.87 -21.40
CA ALA A 622 25.87 8.85 -20.42
C ALA A 622 24.79 7.82 -20.84
N CYS A 623 24.46 7.71 -22.14
CA CYS A 623 23.60 6.65 -22.69
C CYS A 623 24.43 5.57 -23.44
N HIS A 624 24.67 5.74 -24.75
CA HIS A 624 25.39 4.78 -25.59
C HIS A 624 26.56 5.43 -26.35
N GLY A 625 27.57 5.97 -25.67
CA GLY A 625 28.72 6.66 -26.32
C GLY A 625 29.55 5.81 -27.30
N PHE A 626 29.23 4.52 -27.47
CA PHE A 626 29.79 3.64 -28.50
C PHE A 626 29.01 3.67 -29.83
N SER A 627 27.85 4.31 -29.89
CA SER A 627 26.95 4.36 -31.06
C SER A 627 27.55 5.09 -32.25
N GLU A 628 28.48 6.02 -32.03
CA GLU A 628 29.20 6.76 -33.07
C GLU A 628 30.30 5.92 -33.74
N HIS A 629 30.62 4.75 -33.21
CA HIS A 629 31.66 3.88 -33.77
C HIS A 629 31.14 3.11 -35.00
N PRO A 630 31.82 3.15 -36.16
CA PRO A 630 31.35 2.51 -37.40
C PRO A 630 31.02 1.01 -37.30
N LEU A 631 31.73 0.28 -36.41
CA LEU A 631 31.47 -1.16 -36.15
C LEU A 631 30.14 -1.44 -35.43
N ASN A 632 29.49 -0.41 -34.86
CA ASN A 632 28.22 -0.54 -34.15
C ASN A 632 27.03 -0.06 -35.00
N ALA A 633 27.18 0.06 -36.33
CA ALA A 633 26.09 0.48 -37.21
C ALA A 633 24.82 -0.37 -37.06
N THR A 634 24.94 -1.68 -36.80
CA THR A 634 23.82 -2.60 -36.55
C THR A 634 23.09 -2.33 -35.22
N PHE A 635 23.72 -1.63 -34.27
CA PHE A 635 23.03 -1.18 -33.06
C PHE A 635 22.00 -0.09 -33.39
N LEU A 636 22.31 0.76 -34.37
CA LEU A 636 21.46 1.87 -34.82
C LEU A 636 20.24 1.40 -35.61
N SER A 637 20.22 0.15 -36.09
CA SER A 637 19.05 -0.46 -36.74
C SER A 637 18.03 -1.04 -35.75
N THR A 638 18.23 -0.85 -34.44
CA THR A 638 17.26 -1.31 -33.42
C THR A 638 16.00 -0.45 -33.51
N ASP A 639 14.89 -1.09 -33.86
CA ASP A 639 13.61 -0.42 -33.97
C ASP A 639 12.94 -0.25 -32.60
N MET A 640 12.86 1.01 -32.15
CA MET A 640 12.27 1.35 -30.86
C MET A 640 10.73 1.33 -30.86
N HIS A 641 10.10 1.15 -32.01
CA HIS A 641 8.64 1.06 -32.18
C HIS A 641 8.20 -0.26 -32.83
N ASP A 642 9.03 -1.30 -32.72
CA ASP A 642 8.79 -2.61 -33.31
C ASP A 642 7.50 -3.27 -32.77
N LEU A 643 6.60 -3.63 -33.68
CA LEU A 643 5.31 -4.25 -33.35
C LEU A 643 5.49 -5.68 -32.83
N ASP A 644 6.59 -6.35 -33.18
CA ASP A 644 6.88 -7.72 -32.71
C ASP A 644 7.15 -7.78 -31.20
N LEU A 645 7.36 -6.62 -30.56
CA LEU A 645 7.47 -6.51 -29.10
C LEU A 645 6.11 -6.61 -28.39
N LEU A 646 5.01 -6.44 -29.11
CA LEU A 646 3.65 -6.48 -28.56
C LEU A 646 3.12 -7.92 -28.54
N PRO A 647 2.37 -8.31 -27.50
CA PRO A 647 1.74 -9.61 -27.47
C PRO A 647 0.69 -9.71 -28.59
N VAL A 648 0.53 -10.90 -29.17
CA VAL A 648 -0.21 -11.14 -30.42
C VAL A 648 -1.68 -10.67 -30.33
N ASP A 649 -2.29 -10.77 -29.15
CA ASP A 649 -3.62 -10.24 -28.85
C ASP A 649 -3.71 -8.72 -28.92
N GLU A 650 -2.64 -8.00 -28.58
CA GLU A 650 -2.59 -6.53 -28.64
C GLU A 650 -2.39 -6.01 -30.07
N VAL A 651 -1.65 -6.76 -30.89
CA VAL A 651 -1.52 -6.55 -32.35
C VAL A 651 -2.85 -6.86 -33.07
N LEU A 652 -3.54 -7.93 -32.67
CA LEU A 652 -4.84 -8.33 -33.22
C LEU A 652 -6.01 -7.47 -32.69
N ALA A 653 -5.92 -6.89 -31.50
CA ALA A 653 -6.90 -5.91 -31.00
C ALA A 653 -6.84 -4.59 -31.78
N GLY A 654 -5.70 -4.27 -32.41
CA GLY A 654 -5.61 -3.25 -33.45
C GLY A 654 -6.29 -3.64 -34.77
N ALA A 655 -6.73 -4.89 -34.90
CA ALA A 655 -7.35 -5.49 -36.08
C ALA A 655 -8.68 -6.21 -35.72
N GLY A 656 -9.70 -5.46 -35.30
CA GLY A 656 -11.13 -5.81 -35.46
C GLY A 656 -11.71 -7.08 -34.77
N ASN A 657 -12.48 -6.83 -33.69
CA ASN A 657 -13.72 -7.51 -33.20
C ASN A 657 -13.85 -9.06 -33.02
N ALA A 658 -13.82 -9.49 -31.73
CA ALA A 658 -14.80 -10.32 -30.93
C ALA A 658 -15.17 -11.79 -31.32
N PRO A 659 -15.78 -12.60 -30.42
CA PRO A 659 -15.44 -12.95 -29.02
C PRO A 659 -15.59 -14.48 -28.71
N LEU A 660 -14.55 -15.17 -28.21
CA LEU A 660 -14.67 -16.52 -27.61
C LEU A 660 -13.68 -16.80 -26.46
N ASP A 661 -13.26 -15.76 -25.73
CA ASP A 661 -12.21 -15.86 -24.72
C ASP A 661 -12.72 -15.65 -23.29
N SER A 662 -13.35 -16.68 -22.72
CA SER A 662 -13.56 -16.74 -21.28
C SER A 662 -12.38 -17.43 -20.58
N PRO A 663 -11.69 -16.76 -19.64
CA PRO A 663 -10.64 -17.36 -18.80
C PRO A 663 -11.08 -18.65 -18.08
N TRP A 664 -12.39 -18.82 -17.85
CA TRP A 664 -12.98 -20.01 -17.23
C TRP A 664 -12.81 -21.27 -18.08
N ALA A 665 -12.95 -21.17 -19.40
CA ALA A 665 -12.82 -22.32 -20.29
C ALA A 665 -11.38 -22.84 -20.30
N LYS A 666 -10.40 -21.93 -20.27
CA LYS A 666 -8.97 -22.24 -20.23
C LYS A 666 -8.55 -22.79 -18.85
N ALA A 667 -9.08 -22.24 -17.76
CA ALA A 667 -8.79 -22.70 -16.39
C ALA A 667 -9.39 -24.10 -16.08
N LEU A 668 -10.62 -24.38 -16.54
CA LEU A 668 -11.27 -25.69 -16.34
C LEU A 668 -10.55 -26.81 -17.10
N ALA A 669 -10.04 -26.54 -18.30
CA ALA A 669 -9.28 -27.50 -19.09
C ALA A 669 -7.94 -27.89 -18.43
N LEU A 670 -7.26 -26.93 -17.78
CA LEU A 670 -5.97 -27.15 -17.12
C LEU A 670 -6.09 -27.83 -15.74
N LEU A 671 -7.18 -27.61 -15.01
CA LEU A 671 -7.39 -28.15 -13.66
C LEU A 671 -8.07 -29.53 -13.64
N ALA A 672 -8.75 -29.92 -14.72
CA ALA A 672 -9.45 -31.21 -14.81
C ALA A 672 -8.56 -32.43 -14.49
N PRO A 673 -7.31 -32.55 -14.97
CA PRO A 673 -6.47 -33.71 -14.67
C PRO A 673 -6.05 -33.80 -13.20
N LEU A 674 -5.82 -32.65 -12.54
CA LEU A 674 -5.39 -32.56 -11.14
C LEU A 674 -6.49 -32.92 -10.14
N VAL A 675 -7.76 -32.85 -10.55
CA VAL A 675 -8.91 -33.24 -9.72
C VAL A 675 -9.35 -34.67 -10.05
N ILE A 676 -9.40 -35.03 -11.34
CA ILE A 676 -9.92 -36.30 -11.80
C ILE A 676 -8.98 -37.46 -11.42
N VAL A 677 -7.67 -37.31 -11.58
CA VAL A 677 -6.70 -38.38 -11.28
C VAL A 677 -6.68 -38.79 -9.80
N PRO A 678 -6.58 -37.87 -8.82
CA PRO A 678 -6.66 -38.26 -7.40
C PRO A 678 -8.07 -38.68 -6.97
N ALA A 679 -9.15 -38.16 -7.60
CA ALA A 679 -10.51 -38.63 -7.32
C ALA A 679 -10.72 -40.09 -7.76
N ILE A 680 -10.24 -40.45 -8.96
CA ILE A 680 -10.24 -41.83 -9.46
C ILE A 680 -9.35 -42.73 -8.58
N GLY A 681 -8.17 -42.24 -8.18
CA GLY A 681 -7.27 -42.96 -7.26
C GLY A 681 -7.89 -43.21 -5.88
N MET A 682 -8.61 -42.23 -5.31
CA MET A 682 -9.33 -42.39 -4.05
C MET A 682 -10.53 -43.32 -4.19
N LEU A 683 -11.25 -43.28 -5.32
CA LEU A 683 -12.37 -44.17 -5.59
C LEU A 683 -11.90 -45.63 -5.75
N TYR A 684 -10.80 -45.84 -6.49
CA TYR A 684 -10.17 -47.15 -6.65
C TYR A 684 -9.70 -47.72 -5.31
N GLN A 685 -9.06 -46.90 -4.48
CA GLN A 685 -8.60 -47.33 -3.14
C GLN A 685 -9.76 -47.55 -2.15
N ALA A 686 -10.89 -46.85 -2.32
CA ALA A 686 -12.09 -47.06 -1.52
C ALA A 686 -12.87 -48.32 -1.90
N ILE A 687 -12.86 -48.71 -3.17
CA ILE A 687 -13.57 -49.88 -3.69
C ILE A 687 -12.72 -51.16 -3.57
N PHE A 688 -11.41 -51.07 -3.85
CA PHE A 688 -10.53 -52.25 -3.97
C PHE A 688 -9.39 -52.31 -2.94
N GLY A 689 -9.24 -51.30 -2.08
CA GLY A 689 -8.16 -51.26 -1.09
C GLY A 689 -8.45 -52.10 0.16
N GLU A 690 -7.63 -53.11 0.41
CA GLU A 690 -7.74 -53.92 1.64
C GLU A 690 -7.41 -53.11 2.92
N LYS A 691 -8.20 -53.34 3.98
CA LYS A 691 -8.04 -52.68 5.29
C LYS A 691 -6.82 -53.20 6.04
N ALA A 692 -5.65 -52.59 5.81
CA ALA A 692 -4.49 -52.81 6.65
C ALA A 692 -4.69 -52.22 8.07
N LYS A 693 -4.63 -53.08 9.09
CA LYS A 693 -4.63 -52.67 10.52
C LYS A 693 -3.30 -52.01 10.88
N GLY A 694 -3.20 -50.69 10.73
CA GLY A 694 -2.00 -49.93 11.07
C GLY A 694 -1.82 -49.71 12.58
N VAL A 695 -1.08 -50.61 13.24
CA VAL A 695 -0.36 -50.29 14.47
C VAL A 695 0.93 -49.58 14.06
N VAL A 696 1.13 -48.33 14.46
CA VAL A 696 2.37 -47.58 14.16
C VAL A 696 3.08 -47.25 15.47
N PHE A 697 4.24 -47.87 15.68
CA PHE A 697 5.24 -47.41 16.65
C PHE A 697 6.04 -46.24 16.05
N SER A 698 6.25 -45.19 16.86
CA SER A 698 7.25 -44.17 16.56
C SER A 698 8.64 -44.73 16.91
N ARG A 699 9.56 -44.73 15.94
CA ARG A 699 10.94 -45.20 16.10
C ARG A 699 11.87 -44.16 16.71
N PHE A 700 11.43 -42.91 16.90
CA PHE A 700 12.21 -41.87 17.56
C PHE A 700 11.30 -40.88 18.32
N GLY A 701 11.54 -40.75 19.64
CA GLY A 701 11.13 -39.56 20.40
C GLY A 701 9.89 -39.66 21.30
N GLY A 702 9.75 -40.71 22.10
CA GLY A 702 8.73 -40.72 23.18
C GLY A 702 9.06 -41.60 24.39
N GLY A 703 9.74 -42.73 24.15
CA GLY A 703 10.07 -43.69 25.22
C GLY A 703 11.10 -43.15 26.22
N LEU A 704 12.18 -42.54 25.73
CA LEU A 704 13.31 -42.13 26.59
C LEU A 704 12.93 -41.03 27.60
N PHE A 705 12.05 -40.10 27.20
CA PHE A 705 11.57 -39.02 28.06
C PHE A 705 10.62 -39.55 29.15
N GLN A 706 9.71 -40.47 28.81
CA GLN A 706 8.80 -41.07 29.78
C GLN A 706 9.52 -41.94 30.81
N GLU A 707 10.61 -42.61 30.39
CA GLU A 707 11.37 -43.52 31.24
C GLU A 707 12.35 -42.80 32.16
N LYS A 708 13.10 -41.80 31.66
CA LYS A 708 14.11 -41.08 32.47
C LYS A 708 13.56 -39.89 33.27
N MET A 709 12.58 -39.14 32.77
CA MET A 709 12.11 -37.90 33.43
C MET A 709 10.85 -38.07 34.27
N ILE A 710 10.02 -39.07 33.96
CA ILE A 710 8.70 -39.27 34.61
C ILE A 710 8.63 -40.63 35.34
N GLY A 711 9.66 -41.48 35.22
CA GLY A 711 9.73 -42.80 35.88
C GLY A 711 8.60 -43.77 35.50
N ARG A 712 7.85 -43.48 34.43
CA ARG A 712 6.60 -44.19 34.13
C ARG A 712 6.87 -45.33 33.15
N LYS A 713 6.89 -46.56 33.66
CA LYS A 713 7.06 -47.76 32.82
C LYS A 713 5.90 -47.90 31.81
N PRO A 714 6.18 -48.21 30.53
CA PRO A 714 5.15 -48.34 29.50
C PRO A 714 4.16 -49.47 29.85
N LYS A 715 2.86 -49.19 29.70
CA LYS A 715 1.72 -50.06 30.09
C LYS A 715 1.69 -51.44 29.41
N ASN A 716 2.58 -51.73 28.45
CA ASN A 716 2.57 -52.99 27.70
C ASN A 716 3.27 -54.17 28.39
N LYS A 717 3.90 -53.99 29.57
CA LYS A 717 4.46 -55.11 30.36
C LYS A 717 3.58 -55.62 31.51
N VAL A 718 2.42 -55.00 31.78
CA VAL A 718 1.60 -55.37 32.95
C VAL A 718 0.55 -56.46 32.65
N ASN A 719 0.23 -56.75 31.39
CA ASN A 719 -0.91 -57.65 31.08
C ASN A 719 -0.57 -59.00 30.43
N LYS A 720 0.66 -59.52 30.57
CA LYS A 720 1.01 -60.87 30.08
C LYS A 720 1.37 -61.90 31.16
N LYS A 721 1.31 -61.56 32.46
CA LYS A 721 1.60 -62.50 33.56
C LYS A 721 0.39 -62.90 34.43
N ARG A 722 -0.83 -62.44 34.13
CA ARG A 722 -2.03 -62.73 34.94
C ARG A 722 -3.09 -63.59 34.24
N ARG A 723 -2.70 -64.34 33.20
CA ARG A 723 -3.63 -65.21 32.44
C ARG A 723 -3.16 -66.66 32.23
N THR A 724 -2.14 -67.12 32.96
CA THR A 724 -1.65 -68.52 32.91
C THR A 724 -1.47 -69.14 34.31
N ARG A 725 -2.27 -68.72 35.30
CA ARG A 725 -2.30 -69.40 36.61
C ARG A 725 -3.70 -69.31 37.19
N THR A 726 -4.63 -70.09 36.63
CA THR A 726 -5.93 -70.50 37.23
C THR A 726 -6.73 -71.34 36.22
N GLN A 727 -6.17 -72.47 35.77
CA GLN A 727 -6.97 -73.65 35.43
C GLN A 727 -6.21 -74.86 35.97
N GLY A 728 -6.82 -75.50 36.96
CA GLY A 728 -6.25 -76.60 37.72
C GLY A 728 -7.00 -76.80 39.03
N LYS A 729 -8.18 -77.40 38.93
CA LYS A 729 -8.79 -78.38 39.86
C LYS A 729 -10.21 -78.69 39.37
N PRO A 730 -10.78 -79.90 39.56
CA PRO A 730 -10.22 -81.15 40.11
C PRO A 730 -10.47 -82.41 39.24
N SER A 731 -9.58 -83.40 39.36
CA SER A 731 -9.87 -84.85 39.45
C SER A 731 -8.54 -85.58 39.63
#